data_AF-K9ZXW5-F1
#
_entry.id   AF-K9ZXW5-F1
#
_cell.length_a   1.000
_cell.length_b   1.000
_cell.length_c   1.000
_cell.angle_alpha   90.00
_cell.angle_beta   90.00
_cell.angle_gamma   90.00
#
_symmetry.space_group_name_H-M   'P 1'
#
loop_
_entity.id
_entity.type
_entity.pdbx_description
1 polymer ?
#
loop_
_entity_poly.entity_id
_entity_poly.type
_entity_poly.pdbx_seq_one_letter_code
_entity_poly.pdbx_strand_id
1 'polypeptide(L)'
;MESSPGPALLTGRYVLGELIGEGGSAKVYRATDTALARDVAVKLLHAHVLENDRRRFEREIRTLARVSHPGVVAIHDLGRDGQGQLFFTMQLLLGGPLSVLGPLDGAPQTLQQFFEAATFVARTLDFVHAKGVIHRDLTPHNILLGEDGIPRVMDFGLVYLSEGTRDLTRAGYTLGTPQYMAPEQAKGGFVGPHSDLYALGAVLYRVATGRPPFDGESDQAVLYQHVYERPTPPHEVNPAVPLALSHTLLQLLEKRPEVRPESGAHLAELLRLARDDEGRRSSGGQFRGGWGRAGEYQGGPRDPASLRERWSVTLGGEVTWPAAVTAGGPVIAVGTRRSRLSLVDRSGRRYADLSAADEVTAPATVEEDHAVYGSWDGSLRRVTLEGGEERWRHKTRAEITGAPTLWQAHYLVTSRDGHLHCVGRERGDLQWAYRAGAPIAASPVIWAGTAFVADEEGWIHAVDASLGSVLWKVQLSTVHATPALAHLGPREAALIVPAWNGEAHALHLTLQQGRPTLAEEPLLWIYDLEHEMWASPAADTQRVYLATWDGTVHALTLRGADEVWTRKLQGRVTASPVLAAGTLYVASEAGEVEALSARTGEVLWSARFEHGVQATPLVHDGTLYVAFMNGTLRAFR
;
A
#
# COMPACT_ATOMS: atom_id res chain seq x y z
N MET A 1 34.33 -42.25 -1.81
CA MET A 1 32.96 -42.06 -1.26
C MET A 1 33.11 -41.89 0.25
N GLU A 2 33.38 -40.66 0.69
CA GLU A 2 33.22 -40.32 2.10
C GLU A 2 31.72 -40.18 2.35
N SER A 3 31.18 -41.00 3.25
CA SER A 3 29.81 -40.93 3.69
C SER A 3 29.56 -39.59 4.35
N SER A 4 28.65 -38.77 3.81
CA SER A 4 28.15 -37.58 4.50
C SER A 4 27.67 -37.99 5.90
N PRO A 5 28.10 -37.31 6.97
CA PRO A 5 27.61 -37.62 8.31
C PRO A 5 26.09 -37.43 8.35
N GLY A 6 25.38 -38.42 8.90
CA GLY A 6 23.93 -38.34 9.07
C GLY A 6 23.53 -37.12 9.93
N PRO A 7 22.26 -36.67 9.86
CA PRO A 7 21.82 -35.46 10.56
C PRO A 7 22.08 -35.57 12.07
N ALA A 8 22.68 -34.53 12.65
CA ALA A 8 23.07 -34.51 14.05
C ALA A 8 21.83 -34.54 14.97
N LEU A 9 21.75 -35.51 15.87
CA LEU A 9 20.63 -35.67 16.80
C LEU A 9 20.93 -35.00 18.15
N LEU A 10 20.25 -33.90 18.43
CA LEU A 10 20.40 -33.15 19.68
C LEU A 10 19.48 -33.73 20.77
N THR A 11 20.07 -34.14 21.90
CA THR A 11 19.38 -34.73 23.07
C THR A 11 18.50 -35.94 22.78
N GLY A 12 18.73 -36.65 21.66
CA GLY A 12 17.91 -37.79 21.25
C GLY A 12 16.51 -37.42 20.72
N ARG A 13 16.17 -36.12 20.61
CA ARG A 13 14.83 -35.63 20.27
C ARG A 13 14.80 -34.70 19.06
N TYR A 14 15.76 -33.80 18.94
CA TYR A 14 15.75 -32.79 17.88
C TYR A 14 16.73 -33.20 16.78
N VAL A 15 16.20 -33.54 15.61
CA VAL A 15 17.03 -33.85 14.43
C VAL A 15 17.43 -32.52 13.80
N LEU A 16 18.70 -32.14 13.92
CA LEU A 16 19.21 -30.90 13.35
C LEU A 16 19.34 -31.04 11.83
N GLY A 17 18.78 -30.07 11.11
CA GLY A 17 18.92 -29.89 9.67
C GLY A 17 19.89 -28.74 9.37
N GLU A 18 19.48 -27.86 8.48
CA GLU A 18 20.29 -26.73 7.99
C GLU A 18 20.57 -25.69 9.08
N LEU A 19 21.77 -25.09 9.04
CA LEU A 19 22.12 -23.91 9.83
C LEU A 19 21.44 -22.69 9.19
N ILE A 20 20.48 -22.08 9.89
CA ILE A 20 19.70 -20.93 9.42
C ILE A 20 20.19 -19.58 9.97
N GLY A 21 21.16 -19.59 10.89
CA GLY A 21 21.83 -18.38 11.36
C GLY A 21 23.00 -18.67 12.28
N GLU A 22 24.02 -17.81 12.25
CA GLU A 22 25.18 -17.86 13.16
C GLU A 22 25.52 -16.45 13.61
N GLY A 23 25.66 -16.26 14.92
CA GLY A 23 26.03 -14.99 15.53
C GLY A 23 27.10 -15.17 16.61
N GLY A 24 27.52 -14.06 17.22
CA GLY A 24 28.60 -14.06 18.22
C GLY A 24 28.33 -14.89 19.47
N SER A 25 27.06 -15.17 19.80
CA SER A 25 26.67 -15.92 21.00
C SER A 25 26.06 -17.30 20.72
N ALA A 26 25.60 -17.59 19.51
CA ALA A 26 24.88 -18.82 19.21
C ALA A 26 24.87 -19.22 17.72
N LYS A 27 24.58 -20.49 17.46
CA LYS A 27 24.17 -21.04 16.16
C LYS A 27 22.68 -21.38 16.19
N VAL A 28 21.98 -21.15 15.09
CA VAL A 28 20.55 -21.43 14.94
C VAL A 28 20.36 -22.43 13.81
N TYR A 29 19.71 -23.54 14.12
CA TYR A 29 19.43 -24.62 13.18
C TYR A 29 17.93 -24.75 12.95
N ARG A 30 17.51 -25.06 11.72
CA ARG A 30 16.23 -25.72 11.48
C ARG A 30 16.33 -27.14 12.02
N ALA A 31 15.32 -27.59 12.74
CA ALA A 31 15.29 -28.95 13.27
C ALA A 31 13.87 -29.51 13.27
N THR A 32 13.77 -30.84 13.32
CA THR A 32 12.50 -31.53 13.53
C THR A 32 12.46 -32.10 14.95
N ASP A 33 11.44 -31.69 15.72
CA ASP A 33 11.10 -32.27 17.03
C ASP A 33 10.40 -33.61 16.79
N THR A 34 11.11 -34.72 16.97
CA THR A 34 10.58 -36.06 16.68
C THR A 34 9.49 -36.50 17.65
N ALA A 35 9.43 -35.91 18.86
CA ALA A 35 8.41 -36.24 19.84
C ALA A 35 7.05 -35.63 19.49
N LEU A 36 7.05 -34.44 18.87
CA LEU A 36 5.84 -33.70 18.49
C LEU A 36 5.57 -33.68 16.99
N ALA A 37 6.45 -34.30 16.18
CA ALA A 37 6.39 -34.35 14.72
C ALA A 37 6.18 -32.96 14.09
N ARG A 38 7.00 -31.97 14.50
CA ARG A 38 6.94 -30.59 13.99
C ARG A 38 8.33 -30.01 13.76
N ASP A 39 8.40 -29.04 12.86
CA ASP A 39 9.61 -28.25 12.65
C ASP A 39 9.74 -27.13 13.68
N VAL A 40 10.97 -26.89 14.13
CA VAL A 40 11.35 -25.88 15.13
C VAL A 40 12.68 -25.22 14.73
N ALA A 41 12.94 -24.03 15.28
CA ALA A 41 14.27 -23.45 15.28
C ALA A 41 14.97 -23.81 16.60
N VAL A 42 16.21 -24.27 16.53
CA VAL A 42 17.04 -24.61 17.69
C VAL A 42 18.19 -23.63 17.77
N LYS A 43 18.23 -22.81 18.83
CA LYS A 43 19.33 -21.88 19.09
C LYS A 43 20.27 -22.48 20.14
N LEU A 44 21.47 -22.82 19.70
CA LEU A 44 22.54 -23.47 20.47
C LEU A 44 23.62 -22.43 20.82
N LEU A 45 23.77 -22.09 22.10
CA LEU A 45 24.75 -21.10 22.56
C LEU A 45 26.17 -21.61 22.42
N HIS A 46 27.15 -20.82 21.98
CA HIS A 46 28.54 -21.29 21.88
C HIS A 46 29.12 -21.76 23.22
N ALA A 47 30.02 -22.74 23.19
CA ALA A 47 30.63 -23.33 24.39
C ALA A 47 31.48 -22.35 25.23
N HIS A 48 31.93 -21.24 24.64
CA HIS A 48 32.79 -20.24 25.29
C HIS A 48 32.03 -19.16 26.08
N VAL A 49 30.70 -19.23 26.14
CA VAL A 49 29.88 -18.29 26.94
C VAL A 49 30.12 -18.54 28.44
N LEU A 50 30.43 -17.47 29.19
CA LEU A 50 30.76 -17.53 30.62
C LEU A 50 29.58 -18.07 31.46
N GLU A 51 29.87 -18.73 32.58
CA GLU A 51 28.84 -19.34 33.45
C GLU A 51 27.83 -18.32 34.01
N ASN A 52 28.28 -17.10 34.37
CA ASN A 52 27.38 -16.04 34.82
C ASN A 52 26.42 -15.58 33.71
N ASP A 53 26.92 -15.49 32.48
CA ASP A 53 26.12 -15.11 31.32
C ASP A 53 25.11 -16.20 31.00
N ARG A 54 25.50 -17.48 31.09
CA ARG A 54 24.60 -18.63 30.93
C ARG A 54 23.45 -18.65 31.94
N ARG A 55 23.72 -18.40 33.23
CA ARG A 55 22.66 -18.36 34.27
C ARG A 55 21.67 -17.22 34.06
N ARG A 56 22.14 -16.06 33.60
CA ARG A 56 21.27 -14.93 33.27
C ARG A 56 20.44 -15.24 32.00
N PHE A 57 21.05 -15.84 30.99
CA PHE A 57 20.39 -16.29 29.76
C PHE A 57 19.24 -17.27 30.07
N GLU A 58 19.49 -18.27 30.91
CA GLU A 58 18.45 -19.21 31.36
C GLU A 58 17.28 -18.48 32.06
N ARG A 59 17.57 -17.45 32.86
CA ARG A 59 16.53 -16.66 33.55
C ARG A 59 15.69 -15.83 32.57
N GLU A 60 16.32 -15.21 31.58
CA GLU A 60 15.62 -14.42 30.55
C GLU A 60 14.74 -15.31 29.68
N ILE A 61 15.27 -16.45 29.21
CA ILE A 61 14.48 -17.41 28.44
C ILE A 61 13.27 -17.91 29.23
N ARG A 62 13.44 -18.25 30.51
CA ARG A 62 12.30 -18.66 31.36
C ARG A 62 11.26 -17.56 31.53
N THR A 63 11.69 -16.30 31.50
CA THR A 63 10.78 -15.15 31.56
C THR A 63 10.01 -15.01 30.25
N LEU A 64 10.70 -15.08 29.11
CA LEU A 64 10.12 -15.01 27.77
C LEU A 64 9.22 -16.20 27.45
N ALA A 65 9.55 -17.40 27.91
CA ALA A 65 8.74 -18.60 27.73
C ALA A 65 7.35 -18.51 28.42
N ARG A 66 7.16 -17.57 29.35
CA ARG A 66 5.86 -17.28 29.98
C ARG A 66 5.05 -16.20 29.23
N VAL A 67 5.64 -15.56 28.22
CA VAL A 67 5.00 -14.53 27.42
C VAL A 67 4.21 -15.20 26.29
N SER A 68 2.88 -15.21 26.43
CA SER A 68 1.98 -15.62 25.35
C SER A 68 1.42 -14.38 24.66
N HIS A 69 1.88 -14.11 23.43
CA HIS A 69 1.39 -13.04 22.57
C HIS A 69 1.66 -13.39 21.11
N PRO A 70 0.74 -13.14 20.17
CA PRO A 70 0.91 -13.49 18.76
C PRO A 70 2.13 -12.82 18.11
N GLY A 71 2.58 -11.66 18.62
CA GLY A 71 3.77 -10.95 18.16
C GLY A 71 5.07 -11.28 18.85
N VAL A 72 5.11 -12.26 19.76
CA VAL A 72 6.37 -12.71 20.39
C VAL A 72 6.65 -14.14 19.96
N VAL A 73 7.87 -14.42 19.50
CA VAL A 73 8.25 -15.79 19.11
C VAL A 73 8.12 -16.73 20.31
N ALA A 74 7.32 -17.78 20.15
CA ALA A 74 7.08 -18.74 21.21
C ALA A 74 8.32 -19.62 21.45
N ILE A 75 8.81 -19.62 22.69
CA ILE A 75 9.84 -20.57 23.15
C ILE A 75 9.14 -21.87 23.54
N HIS A 76 9.64 -22.99 23.01
CA HIS A 76 9.04 -24.32 23.19
C HIS A 76 9.75 -25.15 24.25
N ASP A 77 11.08 -25.08 24.32
CA ASP A 77 11.87 -25.88 25.25
C ASP A 77 13.20 -25.20 25.59
N LEU A 78 13.79 -25.55 26.73
CA LEU A 78 15.11 -25.10 27.19
C LEU A 78 15.85 -26.32 27.73
N GLY A 79 17.01 -26.64 27.14
CA GLY A 79 17.75 -27.85 27.45
C GLY A 79 19.27 -27.66 27.43
N ARG A 80 19.96 -28.75 27.74
CA ARG A 80 21.42 -28.87 27.62
C ARG A 80 21.74 -30.10 26.78
N ASP A 81 22.73 -29.99 25.91
CA ASP A 81 23.19 -31.11 25.11
C ASP A 81 24.09 -32.07 25.93
N GLY A 82 24.59 -33.13 25.29
CA GLY A 82 25.47 -34.11 25.94
C GLY A 82 26.81 -33.55 26.41
N GLN A 83 27.20 -32.36 25.96
CA GLN A 83 28.42 -31.64 26.33
C GLN A 83 28.13 -30.53 27.36
N GLY A 84 26.86 -30.40 27.78
CA GLY A 84 26.39 -29.39 28.70
C GLY A 84 26.25 -28.01 28.06
N GLN A 85 26.24 -27.86 26.74
CA GLN A 85 25.98 -26.62 26.02
C GLN A 85 24.49 -26.28 26.08
N LEU A 86 24.15 -25.02 26.35
CA LEU A 86 22.76 -24.60 26.51
C LEU A 86 22.11 -24.41 25.13
N PHE A 87 20.88 -24.91 24.98
CA PHE A 87 20.06 -24.64 23.81
C PHE A 87 18.62 -24.36 24.20
N PHE A 88 17.90 -23.69 23.32
CA PHE A 88 16.44 -23.60 23.42
C PHE A 88 15.82 -23.79 22.05
N THR A 89 14.57 -24.26 22.05
CA THR A 89 13.79 -24.43 20.82
C THR A 89 12.70 -23.37 20.78
N MET A 90 12.39 -22.89 19.59
CA MET A 90 11.40 -21.85 19.36
C MET A 90 10.64 -22.09 18.06
N GLN A 91 9.54 -21.37 17.88
CA GLN A 91 8.79 -21.38 16.64
C GLN A 91 9.70 -21.06 15.45
N LEU A 92 9.64 -21.89 14.40
CA LEU A 92 10.30 -21.61 13.13
C LEU A 92 9.44 -20.62 12.32
N LEU A 93 10.05 -19.54 11.83
CA LEU A 93 9.39 -18.53 11.00
C LEU A 93 10.00 -18.53 9.60
N LEU A 94 9.16 -18.56 8.58
CA LEU A 94 9.56 -18.71 7.18
C LEU A 94 9.32 -17.46 6.33
N GLY A 95 8.65 -16.43 6.86
CA GLY A 95 8.32 -15.19 6.12
C GLY A 95 9.48 -14.19 6.01
N GLY A 96 10.64 -14.49 6.59
CA GLY A 96 11.83 -13.63 6.54
C GLY A 96 11.76 -12.40 7.48
N PRO A 97 12.77 -11.52 7.46
CA PRO A 97 12.81 -10.32 8.30
C PRO A 97 11.83 -9.25 7.83
N LEU A 98 11.39 -8.36 8.74
CA LEU A 98 10.48 -7.25 8.43
C LEU A 98 10.96 -6.37 7.26
N SER A 99 12.27 -6.32 7.01
CA SER A 99 12.86 -5.56 5.91
C SER A 99 12.40 -5.98 4.52
N VAL A 100 11.77 -7.16 4.36
CA VAL A 100 11.18 -7.56 3.07
C VAL A 100 9.99 -6.69 2.65
N LEU A 101 9.39 -5.94 3.58
CA LEU A 101 8.29 -5.01 3.31
C LEU A 101 8.73 -3.68 2.68
N GLY A 102 10.02 -3.50 2.38
CA GLY A 102 10.51 -2.30 1.73
C GLY A 102 11.85 -2.49 0.99
N PRO A 103 12.49 -1.41 0.49
CA PRO A 103 12.10 -0.01 0.59
C PRO A 103 10.69 0.27 0.07
N LEU A 104 10.03 1.30 0.61
CA LEU A 104 8.74 1.74 0.06
C LEU A 104 8.94 2.19 -1.38
N ASP A 105 8.10 1.72 -2.27
CA ASP A 105 8.16 1.94 -3.72
C ASP A 105 7.02 2.85 -4.22
N GLY A 106 6.26 3.41 -3.28
CA GLY A 106 5.07 4.21 -3.54
C GLY A 106 3.88 3.34 -3.92
N ALA A 107 4.05 2.01 -3.99
CA ALA A 107 2.95 1.09 -4.09
C ALA A 107 2.19 1.14 -2.77
N PRO A 108 0.90 1.47 -2.82
CA PRO A 108 0.17 1.63 -1.59
C PRO A 108 0.14 0.30 -0.81
N GLN A 109 -0.10 -0.87 -1.38
CA GLN A 109 -0.21 -2.11 -0.61
C GLN A 109 1.08 -2.42 0.20
N THR A 110 2.25 -2.12 -0.36
CA THR A 110 3.54 -2.17 0.36
C THR A 110 3.52 -1.23 1.57
N LEU A 111 3.05 0.00 1.39
CA LEU A 111 2.85 0.95 2.47
C LEU A 111 1.79 0.48 3.49
N GLN A 112 0.76 -0.26 3.08
CA GLN A 112 -0.32 -0.72 3.95
C GLN A 112 0.20 -1.85 4.83
N GLN A 113 0.88 -2.81 4.22
CA GLN A 113 1.59 -3.89 4.90
C GLN A 113 2.62 -3.32 5.87
N PHE A 114 3.38 -2.30 5.44
CA PHE A 114 4.30 -1.58 6.33
C PHE A 114 3.57 -0.99 7.54
N PHE A 115 2.47 -0.26 7.34
CA PHE A 115 1.71 0.33 8.45
C PHE A 115 1.11 -0.72 9.37
N GLU A 116 0.53 -1.78 8.82
CA GLU A 116 -0.07 -2.89 9.57
C GLU A 116 0.99 -3.60 10.42
N ALA A 117 2.12 -3.94 9.82
CA ALA A 117 3.22 -4.60 10.52
C ALA A 117 3.86 -3.69 11.57
N ALA A 118 4.14 -2.42 11.24
CA ALA A 118 4.68 -1.45 12.18
C ALA A 118 3.75 -1.21 13.38
N THR A 119 2.44 -1.10 13.13
CA THR A 119 1.41 -0.95 14.16
C THR A 119 1.36 -2.19 15.06
N PHE A 120 1.46 -3.39 14.47
CA PHE A 120 1.44 -4.64 15.20
C PHE A 120 2.69 -4.81 16.09
N VAL A 121 3.88 -4.47 15.58
CA VAL A 121 5.12 -4.48 16.37
C VAL A 121 5.04 -3.45 17.50
N ALA A 122 4.54 -2.25 17.24
CA ALA A 122 4.35 -1.22 18.27
C ALA A 122 3.46 -1.72 19.42
N ARG A 123 2.31 -2.34 19.11
CA ARG A 123 1.42 -2.97 20.11
C ARG A 123 2.09 -4.14 20.84
N THR A 124 2.93 -4.90 20.14
CA THR A 124 3.70 -6.00 20.76
C THR A 124 4.69 -5.46 21.79
N LEU A 125 5.41 -4.38 21.46
CA LEU A 125 6.33 -3.71 22.39
C LEU A 125 5.58 -3.16 23.61
N ASP A 126 4.40 -2.55 23.40
CA ASP A 126 3.54 -2.08 24.49
C ASP A 126 3.21 -3.21 25.49
N PHE A 127 2.79 -4.36 24.97
CA PHE A 127 2.44 -5.53 25.78
C PHE A 127 3.61 -6.07 26.60
N VAL A 128 4.81 -6.17 26.01
CA VAL A 128 5.99 -6.67 26.73
C VAL A 128 6.52 -5.65 27.74
N HIS A 129 6.48 -4.35 27.41
CA HIS A 129 6.85 -3.26 28.31
C HIS A 129 5.95 -3.22 29.54
N ALA A 130 4.63 -3.45 29.38
CA ALA A 130 3.68 -3.55 30.50
C ALA A 130 4.00 -4.70 31.47
N LYS A 131 4.76 -5.71 31.01
CA LYS A 131 5.27 -6.83 31.84
C LYS A 131 6.68 -6.59 32.38
N GLY A 132 7.25 -5.40 32.17
CA GLY A 132 8.60 -5.02 32.60
C GLY A 132 9.72 -5.64 31.76
N VAL A 133 9.41 -6.16 30.58
CA VAL A 133 10.40 -6.76 29.66
C VAL A 133 10.81 -5.72 28.63
N ILE A 134 12.10 -5.39 28.57
CA ILE A 134 12.69 -4.45 27.59
C ILE A 134 13.57 -5.23 26.62
N HIS A 135 13.49 -4.95 25.33
CA HIS A 135 14.19 -5.69 24.27
C HIS A 135 15.70 -5.38 24.21
N ARG A 136 16.08 -4.09 24.24
CA ARG A 136 17.47 -3.56 24.28
C ARG A 136 18.34 -3.75 23.04
N ASP A 137 17.98 -4.67 22.13
CA ASP A 137 18.70 -4.90 20.88
C ASP A 137 17.75 -5.11 19.69
N LEU A 138 16.78 -4.21 19.52
CA LEU A 138 15.80 -4.36 18.44
C LEU A 138 16.46 -4.03 17.09
N THR A 139 16.47 -5.01 16.17
CA THR A 139 17.10 -4.90 14.84
C THR A 139 16.20 -5.55 13.78
N PRO A 140 16.45 -5.36 12.47
CA PRO A 140 15.64 -5.98 11.43
C PRO A 140 15.64 -7.52 11.48
N HIS A 141 16.72 -8.13 11.97
CA HIS A 141 16.83 -9.59 12.11
C HIS A 141 16.01 -10.14 13.30
N ASN A 142 15.65 -9.27 14.25
CA ASN A 142 14.90 -9.63 15.45
C ASN A 142 13.39 -9.43 15.29
N ILE A 143 12.93 -9.03 14.10
CA ILE A 143 11.51 -8.90 13.77
C ILE A 143 11.26 -9.72 12.49
N LEU A 144 10.64 -10.88 12.64
CA LEU A 144 10.41 -11.83 11.56
C LEU A 144 8.93 -11.94 11.22
N LEU A 145 8.60 -12.08 9.94
CA LEU A 145 7.24 -12.36 9.47
C LEU A 145 6.96 -13.86 9.55
N GLY A 146 5.75 -14.20 10.02
CA GLY A 146 5.20 -15.54 9.78
C GLY A 146 4.63 -15.67 8.37
N GLU A 147 4.28 -16.90 7.98
CA GLU A 147 3.56 -17.15 6.73
C GLU A 147 2.17 -16.48 6.70
N ASP A 148 1.62 -16.19 7.88
CA ASP A 148 0.40 -15.42 8.08
C ASP A 148 0.59 -13.90 7.89
N GLY A 149 1.81 -13.44 7.58
CA GLY A 149 2.16 -12.03 7.44
C GLY A 149 2.26 -11.28 8.78
N ILE A 150 2.11 -11.96 9.92
CA ILE A 150 2.15 -11.32 11.24
C ILE A 150 3.61 -11.20 11.71
N PRO A 151 4.09 -9.98 12.04
CA PRO A 151 5.44 -9.80 12.55
C PRO A 151 5.57 -10.29 13.99
N ARG A 152 6.68 -10.96 14.27
CA ARG A 152 7.02 -11.56 15.55
C ARG A 152 8.41 -11.13 15.98
N VAL A 153 8.49 -10.63 17.21
CA VAL A 153 9.73 -10.16 17.83
C VAL A 153 10.41 -11.33 18.57
N MET A 154 11.72 -11.44 18.42
CA MET A 154 12.56 -12.47 19.05
C MET A 154 13.79 -11.88 19.71
N ASP A 155 14.52 -12.68 20.49
CA ASP A 155 15.85 -12.34 21.03
C ASP A 155 15.89 -11.13 21.99
N PHE A 156 14.86 -10.98 22.83
CA PHE A 156 14.86 -10.00 23.94
C PHE A 156 16.07 -10.16 24.86
N GLY A 157 16.87 -9.09 25.02
CA GLY A 157 17.85 -8.94 26.10
C GLY A 157 19.14 -9.76 26.02
N LEU A 158 19.29 -10.64 25.03
CA LEU A 158 20.32 -11.69 25.01
C LEU A 158 21.77 -11.19 24.84
N VAL A 159 22.00 -9.90 24.54
CA VAL A 159 23.33 -9.33 24.24
C VAL A 159 23.98 -8.62 25.43
N TYR A 160 23.22 -8.16 26.42
CA TYR A 160 23.74 -7.33 27.54
C TYR A 160 24.11 -8.15 28.79
N LEU A 161 24.41 -9.44 28.62
CA LEU A 161 24.54 -10.37 29.74
C LEU A 161 25.85 -10.26 30.53
N SER A 162 26.89 -9.63 29.98
CA SER A 162 28.20 -9.51 30.61
C SER A 162 28.27 -8.35 31.62
N GLU A 163 28.66 -8.63 32.87
CA GLU A 163 28.93 -7.62 33.92
C GLU A 163 30.10 -6.66 33.58
N GLY A 164 30.88 -6.96 32.53
CA GLY A 164 31.99 -6.14 32.03
C GLY A 164 31.62 -5.12 30.93
N THR A 165 30.35 -4.93 30.61
CA THR A 165 29.89 -4.07 29.50
C THR A 165 30.34 -2.61 29.63
N ARG A 166 30.50 -2.09 30.87
CA ARG A 166 31.05 -0.74 31.11
C ARG A 166 32.51 -0.61 30.68
N ASP A 167 33.30 -1.67 30.77
CA ASP A 167 34.72 -1.67 30.41
C ASP A 167 34.94 -2.01 28.93
N LEU A 168 34.05 -2.78 28.30
CA LEU A 168 34.12 -3.13 26.87
C LEU A 168 33.87 -1.92 25.95
N THR A 169 32.87 -1.09 26.27
CA THR A 169 32.68 0.22 25.60
C THR A 169 33.83 1.19 25.87
N ARG A 170 34.52 1.06 27.02
CA ARG A 170 35.71 1.85 27.38
C ARG A 170 36.98 1.37 26.67
N ALA A 171 37.02 0.10 26.26
CA ALA A 171 38.11 -0.56 25.54
C ALA A 171 37.95 -0.53 24.01
N GLY A 172 36.92 0.14 23.48
CA GLY A 172 36.73 0.37 22.04
C GLY A 172 35.98 -0.72 21.28
N TYR A 173 35.40 -1.73 21.94
CA TYR A 173 34.54 -2.73 21.31
C TYR A 173 33.06 -2.35 21.45
N THR A 174 32.35 -2.23 20.31
CA THR A 174 30.91 -1.97 20.30
C THR A 174 30.13 -3.26 20.51
N LEU A 175 29.24 -3.29 21.51
CA LEU A 175 28.27 -4.37 21.70
C LEU A 175 26.93 -3.99 21.07
N GLY A 176 26.39 -4.85 20.21
CA GLY A 176 25.15 -4.64 19.47
C GLY A 176 25.39 -4.14 18.04
N THR A 177 24.30 -3.79 17.34
CA THR A 177 24.39 -3.23 15.98
C THR A 177 24.28 -1.70 16.05
N PRO A 178 25.38 -0.93 15.87
CA PRO A 178 25.42 0.53 16.11
C PRO A 178 24.31 1.31 15.39
N GLN A 179 23.92 0.85 14.19
CA GLN A 179 22.90 1.45 13.32
C GLN A 179 21.49 1.56 13.93
N TYR A 180 21.20 0.86 15.03
CA TYR A 180 19.87 0.87 15.69
C TYR A 180 19.93 1.29 17.16
N MET A 181 21.11 1.64 17.68
CA MET A 181 21.29 1.89 19.10
C MET A 181 20.67 3.23 19.53
N ALA A 182 19.95 3.25 20.66
CA ALA A 182 19.39 4.47 21.21
C ALA A 182 20.49 5.42 21.75
N PRO A 183 20.32 6.76 21.69
CA PRO A 183 21.31 7.73 22.16
C PRO A 183 21.70 7.54 23.63
N GLU A 184 20.72 7.24 24.48
CA GLU A 184 20.94 6.94 25.90
C GLU A 184 21.72 5.63 26.10
N GLN A 185 21.52 4.64 25.24
CA GLN A 185 22.26 3.37 25.28
C GLN A 185 23.71 3.57 24.85
N ALA A 186 23.94 4.35 23.79
CA ALA A 186 25.28 4.72 23.32
C ALA A 186 26.09 5.52 24.37
N LYS A 187 25.40 6.30 25.22
CA LYS A 187 26.01 7.04 26.35
C LYS A 187 26.19 6.20 27.62
N GLY A 188 25.75 4.94 27.63
CA GLY A 188 25.73 4.12 28.85
C GLY A 188 24.73 4.59 29.91
N GLY A 189 23.69 5.31 29.49
CA GLY A 189 22.57 5.76 30.31
C GLY A 189 21.53 4.67 30.58
N PHE A 190 20.39 5.06 31.15
CA PHE A 190 19.30 4.14 31.46
C PHE A 190 18.58 3.69 30.18
N VAL A 191 18.52 2.38 29.95
CA VAL A 191 17.79 1.76 28.83
C VAL A 191 16.41 1.32 29.30
N GLY A 192 15.37 1.78 28.61
CA GLY A 192 13.97 1.51 28.97
C GLY A 192 13.04 1.41 27.74
N PRO A 193 11.71 1.47 27.94
CA PRO A 193 10.72 1.37 26.85
C PRO A 193 10.99 2.32 25.68
N HIS A 194 11.36 3.57 25.98
CA HIS A 194 11.67 4.59 24.97
C HIS A 194 12.92 4.24 24.12
N SER A 195 13.85 3.44 24.65
CA SER A 195 15.02 2.99 23.91
C SER A 195 14.65 1.95 22.84
N ASP A 196 13.72 1.05 23.16
CA ASP A 196 13.17 0.09 22.19
C ASP A 196 12.36 0.81 21.10
N LEU A 197 11.60 1.86 21.46
CA LEU A 197 10.87 2.67 20.49
C LEU A 197 11.81 3.42 19.54
N TYR A 198 12.95 3.93 20.03
CA TYR A 198 13.97 4.53 19.16
C TYR A 198 14.55 3.49 18.19
N ALA A 199 14.91 2.30 18.70
CA ALA A 199 15.43 1.22 17.88
C ALA A 199 14.41 0.77 16.82
N LEU A 200 13.13 0.67 17.18
CA LEU A 200 12.04 0.44 16.24
C LEU A 200 11.97 1.54 15.17
N GLY A 201 12.11 2.81 15.56
CA GLY A 201 12.20 3.93 14.64
C GLY A 201 13.33 3.78 13.62
N ALA A 202 14.52 3.35 14.05
CA ALA A 202 15.66 3.11 13.17
C ALA A 202 15.41 1.91 12.23
N VAL A 203 14.79 0.84 12.72
CA VAL A 203 14.38 -0.31 11.90
C VAL A 203 13.38 0.11 10.83
N LEU A 204 12.30 0.78 11.23
CA LEU A 204 11.24 1.24 10.32
C LEU A 204 11.75 2.28 9.32
N TYR A 205 12.69 3.15 9.71
CA TYR A 205 13.39 4.04 8.79
C TYR A 205 14.10 3.26 7.68
N ARG A 206 14.82 2.19 8.05
CA ARG A 206 15.49 1.33 7.08
C ARG A 206 14.52 0.59 6.17
N VAL A 207 13.43 0.05 6.72
CA VAL A 207 12.40 -0.59 5.90
C VAL A 207 11.77 0.43 4.96
N ALA A 208 11.52 1.67 5.41
CA ALA A 208 10.89 2.69 4.59
C ALA A 208 11.80 3.20 3.45
N THR A 209 13.09 3.38 3.72
CA THR A 209 14.02 4.09 2.81
C THR A 209 15.05 3.18 2.13
N GLY A 210 15.20 1.94 2.59
CA GLY A 210 16.22 0.99 2.13
C GLY A 210 17.58 1.15 2.83
N ARG A 211 17.79 2.18 3.65
CA ARG A 211 19.05 2.44 4.37
C ARG A 211 18.81 2.89 5.83
N PRO A 212 19.71 2.62 6.78
CA PRO A 212 19.54 3.10 8.16
C PRO A 212 19.54 4.64 8.24
N PRO A 213 19.02 5.23 9.34
CA PRO A 213 19.01 6.68 9.52
C PRO A 213 20.42 7.30 9.59
N PHE A 214 21.40 6.51 10.01
CA PHE A 214 22.80 6.89 10.17
C PHE A 214 23.70 5.76 9.66
N ASP A 215 24.79 6.13 9.00
CA ASP A 215 25.80 5.23 8.47
C ASP A 215 27.16 5.93 8.47
N GLY A 216 28.25 5.17 8.60
CA GLY A 216 29.59 5.73 8.74
C GLY A 216 30.70 4.69 8.67
N GLU A 217 31.93 5.17 8.49
CA GLU A 217 33.13 4.33 8.28
C GLU A 217 33.56 3.52 9.52
N SER A 218 33.00 3.82 10.69
CA SER A 218 33.24 3.09 11.93
C SER A 218 32.03 3.11 12.85
N ASP A 219 31.92 2.11 13.73
CA ASP A 219 30.87 2.05 14.76
C ASP A 219 30.82 3.33 15.62
N GLN A 220 31.99 3.89 15.96
CA GLN A 220 32.08 5.12 16.76
C GLN A 220 31.48 6.32 16.02
N ALA A 221 31.67 6.41 14.71
CA ALA A 221 31.05 7.44 13.88
C ALA A 221 29.53 7.30 13.88
N VAL A 222 29.01 6.08 13.70
CA VAL A 222 27.57 5.82 13.75
C VAL A 222 26.99 6.16 15.12
N LEU A 223 27.63 5.74 16.22
CA LEU A 223 27.20 6.09 17.57
C LEU A 223 27.21 7.61 17.81
N TYR A 224 28.22 8.32 17.30
CA TYR A 224 28.27 9.78 17.36
C TYR A 224 27.05 10.41 16.67
N GLN A 225 26.71 9.96 15.46
CA GLN A 225 25.55 10.44 14.71
C GLN A 225 24.23 10.16 15.46
N HIS A 226 24.09 8.96 16.02
CA HIS A 226 22.95 8.62 16.88
C HIS A 226 22.82 9.56 18.07
N VAL A 227 23.93 10.03 18.64
CA VAL A 227 23.91 10.92 19.81
C VAL A 227 23.68 12.40 19.46
N TYR A 228 24.29 12.90 18.38
CA TYR A 228 24.41 14.34 18.13
C TYR A 228 23.75 14.82 16.83
N GLU A 229 23.64 13.98 15.81
CA GLU A 229 23.15 14.40 14.49
C GLU A 229 21.65 14.19 14.32
N ARG A 230 21.04 15.03 13.49
CA ARG A 230 19.64 14.84 13.08
C ARG A 230 19.61 13.92 11.86
N PRO A 231 18.74 12.90 11.84
CA PRO A 231 18.63 12.05 10.66
C PRO A 231 18.03 12.85 9.49
N THR A 232 18.45 12.53 8.27
CA THR A 232 17.80 13.07 7.07
C THR A 232 16.32 12.66 7.07
N PRO A 233 15.37 13.56 6.76
CA PRO A 233 13.96 13.18 6.67
C PRO A 233 13.74 12.00 5.71
N PRO A 234 13.01 10.94 6.12
CA PRO A 234 12.75 9.78 5.27
C PRO A 234 12.24 10.10 3.87
N HIS A 235 11.34 11.07 3.74
CA HIS A 235 10.78 11.52 2.45
C HIS A 235 11.85 12.14 1.51
N GLU A 236 12.88 12.78 2.05
CA GLU A 236 13.99 13.31 1.24
C GLU A 236 14.91 12.20 0.73
N VAL A 237 15.04 11.11 1.49
CA VAL A 237 15.81 9.93 1.09
C VAL A 237 15.05 9.10 0.06
N ASN A 238 13.76 8.89 0.31
CA ASN A 238 12.87 8.12 -0.53
C ASN A 238 11.53 8.85 -0.67
N PRO A 239 11.26 9.53 -1.80
CA PRO A 239 10.00 10.25 -2.04
C PRO A 239 8.74 9.37 -1.99
N ALA A 240 8.88 8.04 -2.02
CA ALA A 240 7.77 7.11 -1.79
C ALA A 240 7.30 7.06 -0.33
N VAL A 241 8.06 7.61 0.62
CA VAL A 241 7.69 7.65 2.04
C VAL A 241 6.76 8.85 2.29
N PRO A 242 5.50 8.65 2.70
CA PRO A 242 4.59 9.76 2.97
C PRO A 242 5.11 10.72 4.04
N LEU A 243 4.79 12.02 3.91
CA LEU A 243 5.21 13.04 4.89
C LEU A 243 4.71 12.73 6.31
N ALA A 244 3.49 12.24 6.47
CA ALA A 244 2.95 11.86 7.78
C ALA A 244 3.74 10.71 8.43
N LEU A 245 4.14 9.71 7.63
CA LEU A 245 5.02 8.63 8.10
C LEU A 245 6.42 9.18 8.42
N SER A 246 6.97 10.03 7.55
CA SER A 246 8.27 10.70 7.74
C SER A 246 8.33 11.41 9.09
N HIS A 247 7.31 12.19 9.45
CA HIS A 247 7.21 12.85 10.75
C HIS A 247 7.15 11.87 11.92
N THR A 248 6.36 10.79 11.79
CA THR A 248 6.25 9.76 12.84
C THR A 248 7.59 9.06 13.09
N LEU A 249 8.34 8.73 12.03
CA LEU A 249 9.67 8.12 12.13
C LEU A 249 10.70 9.07 12.75
N LEU A 250 10.66 10.36 12.38
CA LEU A 250 11.53 11.37 12.99
C LEU A 250 11.24 11.55 14.48
N GLN A 251 9.96 11.50 14.89
CA GLN A 251 9.59 11.58 16.30
C GLN A 251 10.13 10.40 17.12
N LEU A 252 10.15 9.18 16.57
CA LEU A 252 10.78 8.03 17.23
C LEU A 252 12.30 8.20 17.39
N LEU A 253 12.93 8.85 16.42
CA LEU A 253 14.38 9.10 16.37
C LEU A 253 14.81 10.36 17.14
N GLU A 254 13.92 10.94 17.94
CA GLU A 254 14.26 12.06 18.81
C GLU A 254 15.31 11.69 19.86
N LYS A 255 16.23 12.62 20.12
CA LYS A 255 17.38 12.35 20.99
C LYS A 255 16.98 12.28 22.46
N ARG A 256 15.95 13.03 22.83
CA ARG A 256 15.36 13.09 24.16
C ARG A 256 14.26 12.03 24.28
N PRO A 257 14.39 11.02 25.14
CA PRO A 257 13.40 9.95 25.29
C PRO A 257 11.97 10.46 25.50
N GLU A 258 11.80 11.53 26.28
CA GLU A 258 10.51 12.14 26.64
C GLU A 258 9.77 12.84 25.49
N VAL A 259 10.41 13.04 24.33
CA VAL A 259 9.76 13.61 23.13
C VAL A 259 9.19 12.52 22.22
N ARG A 260 9.70 11.28 22.37
CA ARG A 260 9.23 10.12 21.62
C ARG A 260 7.80 9.74 22.09
N PRO A 261 7.07 8.89 21.33
CA PRO A 261 5.79 8.38 21.80
C PRO A 261 5.92 7.71 23.17
N GLU A 262 4.97 8.00 24.07
CA GLU A 262 5.00 7.56 25.48
C GLU A 262 4.96 6.03 25.64
N SER A 263 4.37 5.33 24.67
CA SER A 263 4.17 3.89 24.70
C SER A 263 4.03 3.31 23.29
N GLY A 264 4.06 1.99 23.19
CA GLY A 264 3.78 1.30 21.92
C GLY A 264 2.33 1.49 21.46
N ALA A 265 1.38 1.64 22.38
CA ALA A 265 -0.01 1.98 22.05
C ALA A 265 -0.14 3.40 21.46
N HIS A 266 0.58 4.38 22.00
CA HIS A 266 0.63 5.74 21.45
C HIS A 266 1.24 5.72 20.04
N LEU A 267 2.36 5.02 19.84
CA LEU A 267 2.95 4.85 18.50
C LEU A 267 1.98 4.20 17.51
N ALA A 268 1.27 3.15 17.92
CA ALA A 268 0.28 2.47 17.08
C ALA A 268 -0.83 3.43 16.60
N GLU A 269 -1.25 4.38 17.43
CA GLU A 269 -2.23 5.39 17.04
C GLU A 269 -1.64 6.42 16.07
N LEU A 270 -0.40 6.87 16.27
CA LEU A 270 0.27 7.78 15.33
C LEU A 270 0.44 7.14 13.94
N LEU A 271 0.83 5.86 13.89
CA LEU A 271 0.92 5.11 12.64
C LEU A 271 -0.45 4.95 11.96
N ARG A 272 -1.51 4.71 12.74
CA ARG A 272 -2.89 4.65 12.23
C ARG A 272 -3.32 5.99 11.63
N LEU A 273 -3.04 7.10 12.31
CA LEU A 273 -3.36 8.46 11.83
C LEU A 273 -2.58 8.79 10.56
N ALA A 274 -1.30 8.43 10.48
CA ALA A 274 -0.48 8.60 9.28
C ALA A 274 -1.01 7.78 8.10
N ARG A 275 -1.45 6.53 8.34
CA ARG A 275 -2.09 5.69 7.32
C ARG A 275 -3.40 6.29 6.82
N ASP A 276 -4.25 6.76 7.73
CA ASP A 276 -5.54 7.35 7.38
C ASP A 276 -5.36 8.68 6.62
N ASP A 277 -4.35 9.48 6.96
CA ASP A 277 -3.99 10.70 6.23
C ASP A 277 -3.58 10.39 4.78
N GLU A 278 -2.68 9.41 4.61
CA GLU A 278 -2.28 8.97 3.27
C GLU A 278 -3.47 8.39 2.51
N GLY A 279 -4.26 7.51 3.13
CA GLY A 279 -5.46 6.94 2.53
C GLY A 279 -6.43 8.01 2.02
N ARG A 280 -6.66 9.09 2.78
CA ARG A 280 -7.48 10.24 2.34
C ARG A 280 -6.86 10.98 1.15
N ARG A 281 -5.54 11.23 1.18
CA ARG A 281 -4.82 11.90 0.09
C ARG A 281 -4.80 11.09 -1.20
N SER A 282 -4.59 9.77 -1.13
CA SER A 282 -4.55 8.92 -2.32
C SER A 282 -5.94 8.56 -2.86
N SER A 283 -7.01 8.58 -2.04
CA SER A 283 -8.37 8.18 -2.45
C SER A 283 -9.31 9.33 -2.81
N GLY A 284 -9.10 10.51 -2.23
CA GLY A 284 -10.10 11.57 -2.22
C GLY A 284 -9.95 12.62 -3.30
N GLY A 285 -9.21 12.40 -4.38
CA GLY A 285 -8.83 13.45 -5.34
C GLY A 285 -8.75 13.03 -6.80
N GLN A 286 -8.69 11.74 -7.10
CA GLN A 286 -8.42 11.23 -8.45
C GLN A 286 -9.47 10.20 -8.83
N PHE A 287 -9.83 10.15 -10.11
CA PHE A 287 -10.69 9.10 -10.63
C PHE A 287 -10.04 7.74 -10.46
N ARG A 288 -10.84 6.79 -9.95
CA ARG A 288 -10.33 5.50 -9.48
C ARG A 288 -9.14 5.71 -8.53
N GLY A 289 -9.25 6.65 -7.59
CA GLY A 289 -8.25 6.85 -6.54
C GLY A 289 -8.12 5.62 -5.62
N GLY A 290 -7.22 5.69 -4.66
CA GLY A 290 -6.93 4.59 -3.74
C GLY A 290 -5.72 3.76 -4.17
N TRP A 291 -5.50 2.69 -3.41
CA TRP A 291 -4.19 2.05 -3.27
C TRP A 291 -3.74 1.34 -4.58
N GLY A 292 -4.64 0.74 -5.36
CA GLY A 292 -4.31 0.13 -6.67
C GLY A 292 -4.87 0.86 -7.89
N ARG A 293 -5.42 2.07 -7.70
CA ARG A 293 -6.35 2.70 -8.68
C ARG A 293 -7.41 1.75 -9.25
N ALA A 294 -7.82 0.80 -8.42
CA ALA A 294 -8.66 -0.31 -8.77
C ALA A 294 -10.15 -0.04 -8.48
N GLY A 295 -10.54 1.23 -8.30
CA GLY A 295 -11.90 1.55 -7.86
C GLY A 295 -12.23 1.03 -6.45
N GLU A 296 -11.21 0.72 -5.64
CA GLU A 296 -11.33 0.30 -4.24
C GLU A 296 -11.06 1.48 -3.29
N TYR A 297 -12.03 1.77 -2.43
CA TYR A 297 -12.01 2.84 -1.43
C TYR A 297 -12.09 2.24 -0.01
N GLN A 298 -11.20 2.67 0.89
CA GLN A 298 -11.12 2.11 2.24
C GLN A 298 -12.37 2.40 3.10
N GLY A 299 -13.02 3.55 2.88
CA GLY A 299 -14.19 3.99 3.63
C GLY A 299 -15.47 3.91 2.80
N GLY A 300 -16.58 3.52 3.43
CA GLY A 300 -17.91 3.53 2.82
C GLY A 300 -19.00 3.92 3.82
N PRO A 301 -20.25 4.07 3.35
CA PRO A 301 -21.41 4.21 4.22
C PRO A 301 -21.40 3.19 5.35
N ARG A 302 -21.71 3.64 6.58
CA ARG A 302 -21.65 2.76 7.76
C ARG A 302 -22.68 1.63 7.71
N ASP A 303 -23.83 1.91 7.10
CA ASP A 303 -24.91 0.95 6.89
C ASP A 303 -25.39 1.05 5.43
N PRO A 304 -24.76 0.30 4.51
CA PRO A 304 -25.13 0.34 3.10
C PRO A 304 -26.56 -0.18 2.84
N ALA A 305 -27.17 -0.91 3.78
CA ALA A 305 -28.51 -1.45 3.61
C ALA A 305 -29.63 -0.41 3.85
N SER A 306 -29.32 0.73 4.49
CA SER A 306 -30.31 1.74 4.86
C SER A 306 -30.04 3.13 4.26
N LEU A 307 -29.32 3.18 3.14
CA LEU A 307 -28.99 4.43 2.44
C LEU A 307 -30.23 5.27 2.13
N ARG A 308 -30.13 6.57 2.46
CA ARG A 308 -31.16 7.56 2.15
C ARG A 308 -30.58 8.73 1.38
N GLU A 309 -31.34 9.24 0.41
CA GLU A 309 -31.01 10.49 -0.26
C GLU A 309 -30.94 11.61 0.79
N ARG A 310 -29.80 12.30 0.84
CA ARG A 310 -29.54 13.42 1.74
C ARG A 310 -29.82 14.75 1.07
N TRP A 311 -29.42 14.84 -0.20
CA TRP A 311 -29.64 16.00 -1.05
C TRP A 311 -29.53 15.60 -2.52
N SER A 312 -30.10 16.45 -3.37
CA SER A 312 -30.05 16.37 -4.82
C SER A 312 -29.85 17.78 -5.37
N VAL A 313 -28.88 17.95 -6.27
CA VAL A 313 -28.56 19.25 -6.87
C VAL A 313 -28.44 19.12 -8.39
N THR A 314 -29.06 20.04 -9.11
CA THR A 314 -28.89 20.15 -10.57
C THR A 314 -27.51 20.71 -10.88
N LEU A 315 -26.85 20.17 -11.90
CA LEU A 315 -25.54 20.54 -12.43
C LEU A 315 -25.70 21.46 -13.65
N GLY A 316 -24.59 21.98 -14.18
CA GLY A 316 -24.57 22.91 -15.30
C GLY A 316 -24.91 22.31 -16.68
N GLY A 317 -25.06 21.00 -16.81
CA GLY A 317 -25.29 20.29 -18.06
C GLY A 317 -25.44 18.78 -17.89
N GLU A 318 -25.63 18.08 -19.00
CA GLU A 318 -25.74 16.62 -19.03
C GLU A 318 -24.42 15.95 -18.64
N VAL A 319 -24.54 14.78 -18.00
CA VAL A 319 -23.41 13.99 -17.52
C VAL A 319 -23.38 12.68 -18.31
N THR A 320 -22.33 12.49 -19.10
CA THR A 320 -22.19 11.33 -19.99
C THR A 320 -20.84 10.66 -19.82
N TRP A 321 -20.75 9.39 -20.23
CA TRP A 321 -19.49 8.66 -20.25
C TRP A 321 -18.41 9.45 -21.03
N PRO A 322 -17.12 9.45 -20.61
CA PRO A 322 -16.52 8.74 -19.49
C PRO A 322 -16.52 9.49 -18.14
N ALA A 323 -17.52 10.35 -17.88
CA ALA A 323 -17.57 11.13 -16.65
C ALA A 323 -17.51 10.26 -15.38
N ALA A 324 -17.04 10.88 -14.30
CA ALA A 324 -17.08 10.30 -12.97
C ALA A 324 -17.28 11.39 -11.93
N VAL A 325 -17.79 10.99 -10.77
CA VAL A 325 -17.80 11.85 -9.60
C VAL A 325 -16.43 11.78 -8.93
N THR A 326 -15.79 12.92 -8.65
CA THR A 326 -14.52 12.96 -7.91
C THR A 326 -14.61 13.81 -6.64
N ALA A 327 -14.02 13.26 -5.57
CA ALA A 327 -13.69 13.88 -4.28
C ALA A 327 -12.58 14.92 -4.43
N GLY A 328 -12.49 15.97 -3.60
CA GLY A 328 -11.22 16.61 -3.26
C GLY A 328 -11.40 17.88 -2.43
N GLY A 329 -10.59 18.03 -1.38
CA GLY A 329 -10.74 19.13 -0.43
C GLY A 329 -12.19 19.27 0.05
N PRO A 330 -12.81 20.45 -0.07
CA PRO A 330 -14.20 20.68 0.36
C PRO A 330 -15.26 20.32 -0.69
N VAL A 331 -14.89 19.88 -1.90
CA VAL A 331 -15.83 19.78 -3.04
C VAL A 331 -15.97 18.36 -3.58
N ILE A 332 -17.12 18.14 -4.21
CA ILE A 332 -17.44 17.07 -5.14
C ILE A 332 -17.45 17.69 -6.55
N ALA A 333 -16.73 17.09 -7.49
CA ALA A 333 -16.60 17.57 -8.86
C ALA A 333 -17.25 16.61 -9.86
N VAL A 334 -17.99 17.16 -10.82
CA VAL A 334 -18.60 16.42 -11.92
C VAL A 334 -18.48 17.21 -13.22
N GLY A 335 -17.87 16.59 -14.23
CA GLY A 335 -17.77 17.14 -15.57
C GLY A 335 -19.09 17.03 -16.35
N THR A 336 -19.36 17.98 -17.25
CA THR A 336 -20.61 18.02 -18.04
C THR A 336 -20.34 18.32 -19.52
N ARG A 337 -21.29 17.93 -20.40
CA ARG A 337 -21.27 18.24 -21.84
C ARG A 337 -21.46 19.71 -22.19
N ARG A 338 -21.90 20.55 -21.25
CA ARG A 338 -22.07 22.00 -21.48
C ARG A 338 -20.81 22.79 -21.17
N SER A 339 -19.66 22.19 -21.46
CA SER A 339 -18.33 22.79 -21.29
C SER A 339 -18.07 23.31 -19.86
N ARG A 340 -18.45 22.54 -18.84
CA ARG A 340 -18.28 22.92 -17.43
C ARG A 340 -17.86 21.76 -16.54
N LEU A 341 -17.00 22.05 -15.56
CA LEU A 341 -16.81 21.24 -14.36
C LEU A 341 -17.64 21.86 -13.22
N SER A 342 -18.71 21.17 -12.80
CA SER A 342 -19.55 21.61 -11.69
C SER A 342 -18.97 21.14 -10.36
N LEU A 343 -18.81 22.08 -9.41
CA LEU A 343 -18.33 21.83 -8.06
C LEU A 343 -19.46 22.03 -7.06
N VAL A 344 -19.65 21.05 -6.18
CA VAL A 344 -20.68 21.04 -5.14
C VAL A 344 -20.00 20.75 -3.81
N ASP A 345 -20.35 21.46 -2.75
CA ASP A 345 -19.82 21.11 -1.43
C ASP A 345 -20.48 19.84 -0.86
N ARG A 346 -19.94 19.31 0.24
CA ARG A 346 -20.45 18.09 0.89
C ARG A 346 -21.88 18.22 1.43
N SER A 347 -22.39 19.45 1.59
CA SER A 347 -23.77 19.72 2.03
C SER A 347 -24.78 19.75 0.89
N GLY A 348 -24.31 19.66 -0.37
CA GLY A 348 -25.16 19.72 -1.57
C GLY A 348 -25.37 21.13 -2.09
N ARG A 349 -24.64 22.13 -1.57
CA ARG A 349 -24.69 23.49 -2.09
C ARG A 349 -23.70 23.63 -3.24
N ARG A 350 -24.13 24.30 -4.32
CA ARG A 350 -23.23 24.64 -5.42
C ARG A 350 -22.07 25.49 -4.91
N TYR A 351 -20.86 25.05 -5.21
CA TYR A 351 -19.61 25.70 -4.82
C TYR A 351 -19.12 26.63 -5.94
N ALA A 352 -18.92 26.11 -7.14
CA ALA A 352 -18.55 26.89 -8.34
C ALA A 352 -18.84 26.08 -9.62
N ASP A 353 -18.87 26.75 -10.78
CA ASP A 353 -18.85 26.11 -12.10
C ASP A 353 -17.62 26.62 -12.86
N LEU A 354 -16.67 25.72 -13.15
CA LEU A 354 -15.44 26.07 -13.88
C LEU A 354 -15.66 25.84 -15.37
N SER A 355 -15.42 26.87 -16.19
CA SER A 355 -15.78 26.85 -17.62
C SER A 355 -14.66 26.31 -18.50
N ALA A 356 -15.04 25.48 -19.48
CA ALA A 356 -14.21 25.01 -20.57
C ALA A 356 -14.72 25.57 -21.92
N ALA A 357 -13.93 25.42 -22.99
CA ALA A 357 -14.37 25.78 -24.33
C ALA A 357 -15.24 24.67 -24.97
N ASP A 358 -15.07 23.44 -24.50
CA ASP A 358 -15.74 22.25 -24.98
C ASP A 358 -16.03 21.30 -23.82
N GLU A 359 -16.70 20.18 -24.09
CA GLU A 359 -17.18 19.21 -23.09
C GLU A 359 -16.10 18.82 -22.08
N VAL A 360 -16.49 18.69 -20.80
CA VAL A 360 -15.63 18.19 -19.73
C VAL A 360 -16.18 16.84 -19.33
N THR A 361 -15.78 15.77 -20.02
CA THR A 361 -16.21 14.41 -19.68
C THR A 361 -15.09 13.59 -19.05
N ALA A 362 -13.83 13.99 -19.24
CA ALA A 362 -12.72 13.42 -18.49
C ALA A 362 -12.92 13.69 -17.00
N PRO A 363 -12.83 12.67 -16.12
CA PRO A 363 -12.90 12.90 -14.69
C PRO A 363 -11.81 13.89 -14.23
N ALA A 364 -12.18 14.83 -13.37
CA ALA A 364 -11.26 15.82 -12.84
C ALA A 364 -10.41 15.24 -11.70
N THR A 365 -9.18 15.71 -11.58
CA THR A 365 -8.39 15.55 -10.36
C THR A 365 -8.56 16.78 -9.49
N VAL A 366 -9.00 16.57 -8.25
CA VAL A 366 -9.29 17.63 -7.29
C VAL A 366 -8.32 17.49 -6.13
N GLU A 367 -7.56 18.56 -5.90
CA GLU A 367 -6.65 18.71 -4.78
C GLU A 367 -7.32 19.54 -3.68
N GLU A 368 -6.57 19.91 -2.64
CA GLU A 368 -7.11 20.67 -1.51
C GLU A 368 -7.63 22.06 -1.92
N ASP A 369 -6.94 22.72 -2.85
CA ASP A 369 -7.18 24.10 -3.27
C ASP A 369 -7.28 24.30 -4.79
N HIS A 370 -7.06 23.25 -5.59
CA HIS A 370 -7.11 23.29 -7.05
C HIS A 370 -7.96 22.16 -7.66
N ALA A 371 -8.51 22.41 -8.84
CA ALA A 371 -9.04 21.39 -9.72
C ALA A 371 -8.22 21.35 -11.02
N VAL A 372 -7.90 20.14 -11.48
CA VAL A 372 -7.25 19.86 -12.75
C VAL A 372 -8.16 19.01 -13.61
N TYR A 373 -8.49 19.51 -14.80
CA TYR A 373 -9.44 18.84 -15.69
C TYR A 373 -9.09 19.07 -17.15
N GLY A 374 -9.38 18.06 -17.97
CA GLY A 374 -9.26 18.09 -19.42
C GLY A 374 -10.61 18.35 -20.10
N SER A 375 -10.58 18.95 -21.28
CA SER A 375 -11.74 19.11 -22.15
C SER A 375 -11.54 18.55 -23.55
N TRP A 376 -12.63 18.36 -24.28
CA TRP A 376 -12.62 17.83 -25.66
C TRP A 376 -11.86 18.71 -26.65
N ASP A 377 -11.73 20.01 -26.38
CA ASP A 377 -10.85 20.87 -27.17
C ASP A 377 -9.36 20.50 -27.04
N GLY A 378 -8.97 19.58 -26.16
CA GLY A 378 -7.58 19.22 -25.88
C GLY A 378 -6.89 20.16 -24.88
N SER A 379 -7.63 20.97 -24.12
CA SER A 379 -7.05 21.78 -23.05
C SER A 379 -7.09 21.06 -21.70
N LEU A 380 -5.91 20.92 -21.10
CA LEU A 380 -5.75 20.61 -19.68
C LEU A 380 -5.61 21.93 -18.92
N ARG A 381 -6.38 22.10 -17.85
CA ARG A 381 -6.38 23.33 -17.04
C ARG A 381 -6.15 22.99 -15.59
N ARG A 382 -5.39 23.83 -14.89
CA ARG A 382 -5.36 23.87 -13.42
C ARG A 382 -5.97 25.18 -12.97
N VAL A 383 -6.99 25.08 -12.14
CA VAL A 383 -7.82 26.20 -11.73
C VAL A 383 -7.96 26.18 -10.21
N THR A 384 -7.91 27.34 -9.56
CA THR A 384 -8.16 27.44 -8.12
C THR A 384 -9.61 27.09 -7.81
N LEU A 385 -9.84 26.36 -6.71
CA LEU A 385 -11.21 26.11 -6.23
C LEU A 385 -11.87 27.42 -5.78
N GLU A 386 -11.13 28.26 -5.06
CA GLU A 386 -11.57 29.60 -4.68
C GLU A 386 -11.45 30.55 -5.86
N GLY A 387 -12.54 31.20 -6.25
CA GLY A 387 -12.56 32.22 -7.32
C GLY A 387 -12.46 31.69 -8.76
N GLY A 388 -12.03 30.44 -8.98
CA GLY A 388 -11.99 29.84 -10.32
C GLY A 388 -10.89 30.41 -11.22
N GLU A 389 -9.77 30.86 -10.66
CA GLU A 389 -8.65 31.45 -11.40
C GLU A 389 -7.86 30.35 -12.13
N GLU A 390 -7.76 30.43 -13.45
CA GLU A 390 -6.90 29.54 -14.24
C GLU A 390 -5.43 29.88 -14.01
N ARG A 391 -4.71 28.99 -13.30
CA ARG A 391 -3.29 29.15 -13.00
C ARG A 391 -2.42 28.90 -14.22
N TRP A 392 -2.75 27.85 -14.95
CA TRP A 392 -2.09 27.50 -16.20
C TRP A 392 -2.99 26.63 -17.07
N ARG A 393 -2.60 26.53 -18.34
CA ARG A 393 -3.21 25.66 -19.33
C ARG A 393 -2.15 24.98 -20.18
N HIS A 394 -2.31 23.67 -20.39
CA HIS A 394 -1.54 22.87 -21.34
C HIS A 394 -2.45 22.44 -22.50
N LYS A 395 -1.93 22.42 -23.73
CA LYS A 395 -2.71 22.13 -24.94
C LYS A 395 -2.17 20.88 -25.65
N THR A 396 -3.03 19.88 -25.81
CA THR A 396 -2.81 18.69 -26.63
C THR A 396 -3.32 18.93 -28.06
N ARG A 397 -3.04 17.99 -28.98
CA ARG A 397 -3.47 18.12 -30.39
C ARG A 397 -4.87 17.55 -30.66
N ALA A 398 -5.45 16.84 -29.69
CA ALA A 398 -6.77 16.23 -29.76
C ALA A 398 -7.38 16.17 -28.35
N GLU A 399 -8.58 15.60 -28.24
CA GLU A 399 -9.40 15.54 -27.04
C GLU A 399 -8.66 14.87 -25.86
N ILE A 400 -8.89 15.39 -24.65
CA ILE A 400 -8.51 14.73 -23.39
C ILE A 400 -9.75 14.04 -22.84
N THR A 401 -9.73 12.71 -22.81
CA THR A 401 -10.86 11.89 -22.31
C THR A 401 -10.51 11.06 -21.06
N GLY A 402 -9.21 10.84 -20.81
CA GLY A 402 -8.72 10.24 -19.58
C GLY A 402 -8.53 11.26 -18.45
N ALA A 403 -8.61 10.79 -17.21
CA ALA A 403 -8.42 11.62 -16.03
C ALA A 403 -6.96 12.10 -15.92
N PRO A 404 -6.72 13.42 -15.72
CA PRO A 404 -5.40 13.92 -15.39
C PRO A 404 -4.90 13.29 -14.11
N THR A 405 -3.77 12.62 -14.15
CA THR A 405 -3.37 11.70 -13.10
C THR A 405 -2.17 12.26 -12.36
N LEU A 406 -2.34 12.62 -11.09
CA LEU A 406 -1.25 13.19 -10.29
C LEU A 406 -0.29 12.07 -9.85
N TRP A 407 0.99 12.31 -10.10
CA TRP A 407 2.10 11.48 -9.65
C TRP A 407 3.32 12.35 -9.38
N GLN A 408 3.79 12.31 -8.12
CA GLN A 408 4.83 13.23 -7.64
C GLN A 408 4.48 14.69 -7.96
N ALA A 409 5.39 15.44 -8.59
CA ALA A 409 5.20 16.83 -8.97
C ALA A 409 4.65 17.01 -10.40
N HIS A 410 4.00 15.98 -10.96
CA HIS A 410 3.56 15.95 -12.35
C HIS A 410 2.12 15.44 -12.50
N TYR A 411 1.44 15.89 -13.56
CA TYR A 411 0.24 15.24 -14.06
C TYR A 411 0.58 14.44 -15.31
N LEU A 412 0.22 13.16 -15.30
CA LEU A 412 0.22 12.30 -16.47
C LEU A 412 -1.15 12.37 -17.14
N VAL A 413 -1.17 12.68 -18.43
CA VAL A 413 -2.41 13.01 -19.16
C VAL A 413 -2.41 12.28 -20.49
N THR A 414 -3.44 11.48 -20.72
CA THR A 414 -3.66 10.78 -21.99
C THR A 414 -4.50 11.62 -22.92
N SER A 415 -4.15 11.57 -24.21
CA SER A 415 -4.79 12.34 -25.26
C SER A 415 -5.10 11.45 -26.45
N ARG A 416 -6.20 11.74 -27.14
CA ARG A 416 -6.55 11.08 -28.40
C ARG A 416 -5.57 11.40 -29.54
N ASP A 417 -4.60 12.29 -29.32
CA ASP A 417 -3.48 12.53 -30.25
C ASP A 417 -2.41 11.42 -30.21
N GLY A 418 -2.64 10.39 -29.39
CA GLY A 418 -1.78 9.22 -29.24
C GLY A 418 -0.56 9.44 -28.36
N HIS A 419 -0.62 10.44 -27.46
CA HIS A 419 0.45 10.71 -26.51
C HIS A 419 -0.01 10.60 -25.05
N LEU A 420 0.93 10.17 -24.23
CA LEU A 420 0.94 10.39 -22.79
C LEU A 420 1.82 11.61 -22.51
N HIS A 421 1.21 12.70 -22.05
CA HIS A 421 1.89 13.94 -21.69
C HIS A 421 2.23 13.93 -20.20
N CYS A 422 3.44 14.37 -19.85
CA CYS A 422 3.82 14.67 -18.47
C CYS A 422 3.97 16.18 -18.31
N VAL A 423 3.10 16.75 -17.48
CA VAL A 423 2.97 18.20 -17.31
C VAL A 423 3.36 18.56 -15.88
N GLY A 424 4.21 19.57 -15.71
CA GLY A 424 4.63 20.06 -14.39
C GLY A 424 3.44 20.59 -13.59
N ARG A 425 3.30 20.15 -12.33
CA ARG A 425 2.15 20.47 -11.47
C ARG A 425 1.93 21.98 -11.29
N GLU A 426 3.02 22.71 -11.07
CA GLU A 426 2.94 24.13 -10.70
C GLU A 426 2.87 25.08 -11.90
N ARG A 427 3.54 24.75 -13.01
CA ARG A 427 3.70 25.67 -14.15
C ARG A 427 2.94 25.25 -15.40
N GLY A 428 2.45 24.02 -15.47
CA GLY A 428 1.77 23.51 -16.66
C GLY A 428 2.72 23.28 -17.85
N ASP A 429 4.02 23.25 -17.63
CA ASP A 429 5.03 23.06 -18.66
C ASP A 429 5.24 21.57 -18.97
N LEU A 430 5.34 21.25 -20.26
CA LEU A 430 5.60 19.89 -20.73
C LEU A 430 7.01 19.46 -20.33
N GLN A 431 7.10 18.41 -19.50
CA GLN A 431 8.37 17.80 -19.11
C GLN A 431 8.83 16.78 -20.13
N TRP A 432 7.91 15.91 -20.57
CA TRP A 432 8.11 14.93 -21.62
C TRP A 432 6.76 14.51 -22.22
N ALA A 433 6.79 13.95 -23.42
CA ALA A 433 5.64 13.28 -24.04
C ALA A 433 6.08 11.94 -24.63
N TYR A 434 5.34 10.88 -24.30
CA TYR A 434 5.51 9.56 -24.88
C TYR A 434 4.49 9.35 -26.00
N ARG A 435 4.91 8.84 -27.15
CA ARG A 435 4.03 8.54 -28.31
C ARG A 435 3.70 7.05 -28.33
N ALA A 436 2.44 6.70 -28.08
CA ALA A 436 1.96 5.31 -28.10
C ALA A 436 1.83 4.76 -29.54
N GLY A 437 1.28 5.58 -30.45
CA GLY A 437 1.10 5.21 -31.87
C GLY A 437 -0.35 5.34 -32.33
N ALA A 438 -1.30 5.07 -31.44
CA ALA A 438 -2.74 5.22 -31.64
C ALA A 438 -3.36 6.10 -30.53
N PRO A 439 -4.60 6.62 -30.70
CA PRO A 439 -5.30 7.39 -29.68
C PRO A 439 -5.35 6.69 -28.32
N ILE A 440 -5.27 7.47 -27.24
CA ILE A 440 -5.34 6.96 -25.86
C ILE A 440 -6.52 7.62 -25.16
N ALA A 441 -7.56 6.83 -24.87
CA ALA A 441 -8.76 7.31 -24.17
C ALA A 441 -8.72 7.00 -22.66
N ALA A 442 -8.19 5.83 -22.29
CA ALA A 442 -8.08 5.39 -20.91
C ALA A 442 -7.17 6.30 -20.08
N SER A 443 -7.44 6.38 -18.78
CA SER A 443 -6.56 7.10 -17.84
C SER A 443 -5.30 6.27 -17.56
N PRO A 444 -4.15 6.90 -17.27
CA PRO A 444 -2.94 6.16 -16.94
C PRO A 444 -3.03 5.52 -15.54
N VAL A 445 -2.68 4.24 -15.44
CA VAL A 445 -2.57 3.51 -14.18
C VAL A 445 -1.10 3.53 -13.74
N ILE A 446 -0.80 3.89 -12.50
CA ILE A 446 0.60 4.04 -12.06
C ILE A 446 0.90 3.04 -10.95
N TRP A 447 2.03 2.34 -11.07
CA TRP A 447 2.58 1.46 -10.06
C TRP A 447 4.10 1.45 -10.11
N ALA A 448 4.77 1.55 -8.96
CA ALA A 448 6.24 1.49 -8.83
C ALA A 448 6.97 2.33 -9.90
N GLY A 449 6.59 3.61 -10.02
CA GLY A 449 7.18 4.56 -10.97
C GLY A 449 6.91 4.29 -12.46
N THR A 450 6.00 3.38 -12.78
CA THR A 450 5.60 3.04 -14.15
C THR A 450 4.17 3.42 -14.41
N ALA A 451 3.93 4.12 -15.52
CA ALA A 451 2.61 4.41 -16.05
C ALA A 451 2.23 3.35 -17.09
N PHE A 452 1.12 2.65 -16.86
CA PHE A 452 0.47 1.77 -17.83
C PHE A 452 -0.59 2.57 -18.58
N VAL A 453 -0.48 2.57 -19.90
CA VAL A 453 -1.46 3.19 -20.81
C VAL A 453 -1.88 2.17 -21.86
N ALA A 454 -3.17 2.19 -22.19
CA ALA A 454 -3.75 1.35 -23.23
C ALA A 454 -4.19 2.22 -24.41
N ASP A 455 -3.68 1.92 -25.60
CA ASP A 455 -4.13 2.59 -26.82
C ASP A 455 -5.30 1.86 -27.50
N GLU A 456 -5.96 2.54 -28.44
CA GLU A 456 -7.14 1.99 -29.13
C GLU A 456 -6.80 0.87 -30.15
N GLU A 457 -5.52 0.64 -30.46
CA GLU A 457 -5.05 -0.51 -31.26
C GLU A 457 -4.72 -1.74 -30.39
N GLY A 458 -4.97 -1.65 -29.09
CA GLY A 458 -4.85 -2.73 -28.11
C GLY A 458 -3.46 -2.92 -27.54
N TRP A 459 -2.55 -1.95 -27.71
CA TRP A 459 -1.26 -1.98 -27.03
C TRP A 459 -1.38 -1.48 -25.60
N ILE A 460 -0.81 -2.27 -24.68
CA ILE A 460 -0.51 -1.86 -23.31
C ILE A 460 0.95 -1.44 -23.26
N HIS A 461 1.21 -0.17 -22.95
CA HIS A 461 2.55 0.39 -22.83
C HIS A 461 2.87 0.60 -21.36
N ALA A 462 4.02 0.07 -20.92
CA ALA A 462 4.63 0.44 -19.65
C ALA A 462 5.68 1.51 -19.91
N VAL A 463 5.46 2.70 -19.34
CA VAL A 463 6.30 3.89 -19.54
C VAL A 463 6.86 4.33 -18.19
N ASP A 464 8.15 4.62 -18.12
CA ASP A 464 8.77 5.23 -16.95
C ASP A 464 8.11 6.59 -16.67
N ALA A 465 7.45 6.74 -15.52
CA ALA A 465 6.68 7.94 -15.19
C ALA A 465 7.58 9.17 -14.92
N SER A 466 8.86 8.98 -14.61
CA SER A 466 9.81 10.09 -14.50
C SER A 466 10.36 10.49 -15.85
N LEU A 467 10.73 9.52 -16.69
CA LEU A 467 11.56 9.74 -17.87
C LEU A 467 10.80 9.75 -19.19
N GLY A 468 9.57 9.22 -19.22
CA GLY A 468 8.79 9.04 -20.45
C GLY A 468 9.35 7.96 -21.39
N SER A 469 10.34 7.18 -20.95
CA SER A 469 10.91 6.08 -21.73
C SER A 469 10.04 4.83 -21.63
N VAL A 470 9.87 4.12 -22.75
CA VAL A 470 9.18 2.83 -22.75
C VAL A 470 10.03 1.79 -22.04
N LEU A 471 9.39 1.03 -21.14
CA LEU A 471 9.98 -0.12 -20.47
C LEU A 471 9.68 -1.41 -21.24
N TRP A 472 8.41 -1.60 -21.57
CA TRP A 472 7.93 -2.71 -22.38
C TRP A 472 6.56 -2.38 -22.96
N LYS A 473 6.13 -3.17 -23.95
CA LYS A 473 4.76 -3.13 -24.45
C LYS A 473 4.28 -4.52 -24.82
N VAL A 474 2.99 -4.77 -24.67
CA VAL A 474 2.31 -6.01 -25.06
C VAL A 474 1.02 -5.66 -25.79
N GLN A 475 0.68 -6.41 -26.83
CA GLN A 475 -0.57 -6.21 -27.56
C GLN A 475 -1.60 -7.22 -27.08
N LEU A 476 -2.79 -6.73 -26.78
CA LEU A 476 -3.98 -7.51 -26.42
C LEU A 476 -5.08 -7.20 -27.46
N SER A 477 -6.17 -6.59 -27.03
CA SER A 477 -7.30 -6.16 -27.84
C SER A 477 -7.65 -4.70 -27.49
N THR A 478 -8.50 -4.05 -28.29
CA THR A 478 -8.85 -2.62 -28.13
C THR A 478 -9.35 -2.31 -26.72
N VAL A 479 -8.85 -1.24 -26.10
CA VAL A 479 -9.23 -0.84 -24.74
C VAL A 479 -9.71 0.61 -24.73
N HIS A 480 -10.93 0.83 -24.24
CA HIS A 480 -11.46 2.19 -24.00
C HIS A 480 -11.52 2.52 -22.50
N ALA A 481 -11.84 1.54 -21.66
CA ALA A 481 -11.93 1.72 -20.22
C ALA A 481 -10.56 1.64 -19.54
N THR A 482 -10.36 2.41 -18.47
CA THR A 482 -9.12 2.36 -17.69
C THR A 482 -8.91 0.96 -17.08
N PRO A 483 -7.74 0.31 -17.28
CA PRO A 483 -7.38 -0.93 -16.58
C PRO A 483 -7.40 -0.79 -15.05
N ALA A 484 -7.46 -1.91 -14.33
CA ALA A 484 -7.37 -1.94 -12.87
C ALA A 484 -6.08 -2.64 -12.43
N LEU A 485 -5.34 -2.08 -11.47
CA LEU A 485 -4.19 -2.76 -10.88
C LEU A 485 -4.59 -3.39 -9.55
N ALA A 486 -4.57 -4.72 -9.49
CA ALA A 486 -4.86 -5.48 -8.29
C ALA A 486 -3.56 -6.10 -7.74
N HIS A 487 -3.32 -6.03 -6.44
CA HIS A 487 -2.09 -6.54 -5.87
C HIS A 487 -2.20 -8.02 -5.51
N LEU A 488 -1.15 -8.77 -5.86
CA LEU A 488 -1.04 -10.20 -5.59
C LEU A 488 -0.11 -10.49 -4.40
N GLY A 489 0.80 -9.55 -4.11
CA GLY A 489 1.77 -9.61 -3.03
C GLY A 489 2.64 -8.34 -2.98
N PRO A 490 3.69 -8.30 -2.13
CA PRO A 490 4.55 -7.13 -1.97
C PRO A 490 5.26 -6.68 -3.25
N ARG A 491 5.56 -7.62 -4.15
CA ARG A 491 6.30 -7.38 -5.40
C ARG A 491 5.57 -7.90 -6.63
N GLU A 492 4.28 -8.17 -6.50
CA GLU A 492 3.46 -8.77 -7.56
C GLU A 492 2.10 -8.09 -7.65
N ALA A 493 1.65 -7.88 -8.89
CA ALA A 493 0.35 -7.33 -9.20
C ALA A 493 -0.23 -7.98 -10.45
N ALA A 494 -1.55 -7.88 -10.60
CA ALA A 494 -2.28 -8.18 -11.82
C ALA A 494 -2.79 -6.86 -12.42
N LEU A 495 -2.45 -6.59 -13.68
CA LEU A 495 -3.10 -5.53 -14.44
C LEU A 495 -4.30 -6.13 -15.18
N ILE A 496 -5.50 -5.83 -14.68
CA ILE A 496 -6.77 -6.26 -15.26
C ILE A 496 -7.13 -5.31 -16.40
N VAL A 497 -7.12 -5.85 -17.62
CA VAL A 497 -7.39 -5.12 -18.85
C VAL A 497 -8.77 -5.53 -19.39
N PRO A 498 -9.77 -4.63 -19.39
CA PRO A 498 -11.06 -4.89 -20.00
C PRO A 498 -11.02 -4.55 -21.51
N ALA A 499 -10.81 -5.55 -22.37
CA ALA A 499 -10.90 -5.31 -23.79
C ALA A 499 -12.36 -5.03 -24.22
N TRP A 500 -12.53 -4.10 -25.15
CA TRP A 500 -13.83 -3.62 -25.59
C TRP A 500 -14.70 -4.72 -26.19
N ASN A 501 -14.10 -5.75 -26.79
CA ASN A 501 -14.80 -6.90 -27.38
C ASN A 501 -15.43 -7.86 -26.36
N GLY A 502 -15.21 -7.67 -25.05
CA GLY A 502 -15.72 -8.55 -23.98
C GLY A 502 -14.67 -9.47 -23.36
N GLU A 503 -13.44 -9.48 -23.86
CA GLU A 503 -12.35 -10.24 -23.24
C GLU A 503 -11.71 -9.47 -22.07
N ALA A 504 -11.64 -10.08 -20.90
CA ALA A 504 -10.89 -9.58 -19.77
C ALA A 504 -9.56 -10.32 -19.64
N HIS A 505 -8.46 -9.58 -19.56
CA HIS A 505 -7.12 -10.15 -19.38
C HIS A 505 -6.55 -9.77 -18.02
N ALA A 506 -5.87 -10.68 -17.34
CA ALA A 506 -5.04 -10.36 -16.17
C ALA A 506 -3.57 -10.57 -16.48
N LEU A 507 -2.83 -9.47 -16.69
CA LEU A 507 -1.39 -9.51 -16.89
C LEU A 507 -0.66 -9.65 -15.56
N HIS A 508 0.18 -10.68 -15.41
CA HIS A 508 1.01 -10.87 -14.22
C HIS A 508 2.23 -9.98 -14.29
N LEU A 509 2.34 -9.09 -13.31
CA LEU A 509 3.46 -8.16 -13.16
C LEU A 509 4.27 -8.49 -11.90
N THR A 510 5.59 -8.43 -12.04
CA THR A 510 6.55 -8.61 -10.93
C THR A 510 7.49 -7.40 -10.84
N LEU A 511 7.97 -7.06 -9.64
CA LEU A 511 8.97 -6.00 -9.46
C LEU A 511 10.39 -6.55 -9.60
N GLN A 512 11.06 -6.23 -10.70
CA GLN A 512 12.48 -6.47 -10.91
C GLN A 512 13.26 -5.16 -10.78
N GLN A 513 14.24 -5.12 -9.87
CA GLN A 513 15.03 -3.90 -9.59
C GLN A 513 14.16 -2.65 -9.30
N GLY A 514 13.01 -2.86 -8.65
CA GLY A 514 12.07 -1.78 -8.32
C GLY A 514 11.18 -1.32 -9.48
N ARG A 515 11.20 -2.00 -10.63
CA ARG A 515 10.36 -1.69 -11.79
C ARG A 515 9.42 -2.86 -12.13
N PRO A 516 8.15 -2.59 -12.47
CA PRO A 516 7.23 -3.58 -13.01
C PRO A 516 7.73 -4.17 -14.32
N THR A 517 7.83 -5.49 -14.37
CA THR A 517 8.07 -6.29 -15.58
C THR A 517 6.97 -7.32 -15.71
N LEU A 518 6.66 -7.74 -16.94
CA LEU A 518 5.87 -8.94 -17.16
C LEU A 518 6.56 -10.13 -16.48
N ALA A 519 5.78 -10.98 -15.81
CA ALA A 519 6.27 -12.24 -15.27
C ALA A 519 6.70 -13.19 -16.41
N GLU A 520 7.41 -14.26 -16.06
CA GLU A 520 7.77 -15.33 -17.01
C GLU A 520 6.53 -15.92 -17.68
N GLU A 521 5.45 -16.09 -16.91
CA GLU A 521 4.10 -16.35 -17.40
C GLU A 521 3.29 -15.04 -17.36
N PRO A 522 3.22 -14.29 -18.48
CA PRO A 522 2.72 -12.90 -18.47
C PRO A 522 1.20 -12.78 -18.29
N LEU A 523 0.44 -13.87 -18.47
CA LEU A 523 -1.01 -13.90 -18.34
C LEU A 523 -1.39 -14.87 -17.23
N LEU A 524 -2.10 -14.37 -16.21
CA LEU A 524 -2.76 -15.23 -15.24
C LEU A 524 -3.97 -15.93 -15.86
N TRP A 525 -4.75 -15.18 -16.64
CA TRP A 525 -5.95 -15.68 -17.30
C TRP A 525 -6.44 -14.71 -18.38
N ILE A 526 -7.28 -15.25 -19.26
CA ILE A 526 -8.15 -14.53 -20.19
C ILE A 526 -9.56 -15.09 -19.96
N TYR A 527 -10.56 -14.22 -19.85
CA TYR A 527 -11.94 -14.59 -19.63
C TYR A 527 -12.86 -13.84 -20.60
N ASP A 528 -13.68 -14.56 -21.36
CA ASP A 528 -14.63 -13.98 -22.31
C ASP A 528 -15.98 -13.75 -21.62
N LEU A 529 -16.43 -12.50 -21.60
CA LEU A 529 -17.72 -12.07 -21.02
C LEU A 529 -18.80 -11.85 -22.09
N GLU A 530 -18.53 -12.20 -23.35
CA GLU A 530 -19.43 -12.19 -24.53
C GLU A 530 -19.92 -10.81 -25.01
N HIS A 531 -19.84 -9.80 -24.15
CA HIS A 531 -20.44 -8.48 -24.38
C HIS A 531 -19.44 -7.34 -24.16
N GLU A 532 -19.67 -6.23 -24.85
CA GLU A 532 -18.77 -5.09 -24.83
C GLU A 532 -18.48 -4.57 -23.42
N MET A 533 -17.26 -4.11 -23.16
CA MET A 533 -16.89 -3.48 -21.88
C MET A 533 -16.56 -2.00 -22.07
N TRP A 534 -17.42 -1.15 -21.52
CA TRP A 534 -17.24 0.31 -21.43
C TRP A 534 -16.86 0.76 -20.01
N ALA A 535 -17.20 -0.09 -19.03
CA ALA A 535 -16.94 0.12 -17.63
C ALA A 535 -15.52 -0.34 -17.27
N SER A 536 -14.92 0.44 -16.39
CA SER A 536 -13.61 0.18 -15.83
C SER A 536 -13.71 -0.87 -14.71
N PRO A 537 -12.80 -1.84 -14.54
CA PRO A 537 -12.98 -2.92 -13.56
C PRO A 537 -12.74 -2.40 -12.15
N ALA A 538 -13.43 -2.94 -11.16
CA ALA A 538 -13.03 -2.79 -9.76
C ALA A 538 -12.27 -4.02 -9.27
N ALA A 539 -11.33 -3.91 -8.34
CA ALA A 539 -10.64 -5.07 -7.79
C ALA A 539 -10.16 -4.85 -6.36
N ASP A 540 -10.15 -5.93 -5.58
CA ASP A 540 -9.49 -6.03 -4.27
C ASP A 540 -8.36 -7.08 -4.34
N THR A 541 -7.81 -7.47 -3.19
CA THR A 541 -6.72 -8.46 -3.11
C THR A 541 -7.16 -9.90 -3.42
N GLN A 542 -8.44 -10.16 -3.59
CA GLN A 542 -9.03 -11.49 -3.77
C GLN A 542 -9.85 -11.61 -5.05
N ARG A 543 -10.44 -10.51 -5.53
CA ARG A 543 -11.48 -10.52 -6.56
C ARG A 543 -11.35 -9.37 -7.53
N VAL A 544 -11.92 -9.59 -8.71
CA VAL A 544 -12.14 -8.59 -9.74
C VAL A 544 -13.64 -8.51 -10.05
N TYR A 545 -14.13 -7.30 -10.25
CA TYR A 545 -15.53 -7.00 -10.57
C TYR A 545 -15.58 -6.30 -11.93
N LEU A 546 -16.24 -6.94 -12.89
CA LEU A 546 -16.34 -6.50 -14.28
C LEU A 546 -17.79 -6.26 -14.63
N ALA A 547 -18.07 -5.25 -15.45
CA ALA A 547 -19.43 -4.98 -15.93
C ALA A 547 -19.43 -4.90 -17.45
N THR A 548 -20.34 -5.66 -18.06
CA THR A 548 -20.56 -5.69 -19.49
C THR A 548 -21.75 -4.81 -19.88
N TRP A 549 -21.72 -4.36 -21.12
CA TRP A 549 -22.66 -3.38 -21.64
C TRP A 549 -24.10 -3.87 -21.68
N ASP A 550 -24.32 -5.18 -21.70
CA ASP A 550 -25.67 -5.75 -21.65
C ASP A 550 -26.34 -5.57 -20.27
N GLY A 551 -25.59 -5.13 -19.25
CA GLY A 551 -26.06 -4.90 -17.89
C GLY A 551 -25.62 -5.96 -16.89
N THR A 552 -24.71 -6.85 -17.26
CA THR A 552 -24.25 -7.93 -16.38
C THR A 552 -23.00 -7.53 -15.59
N VAL A 553 -23.00 -7.78 -14.29
CA VAL A 553 -21.86 -7.56 -13.38
C VAL A 553 -21.36 -8.90 -12.90
N HIS A 554 -20.06 -9.17 -13.12
CA HIS A 554 -19.39 -10.41 -12.79
C HIS A 554 -18.39 -10.18 -11.66
N ALA A 555 -18.32 -11.11 -10.70
CA ALA A 555 -17.25 -11.17 -9.73
C ALA A 555 -16.43 -12.45 -9.96
N LEU A 556 -15.15 -12.29 -10.26
CA LEU A 556 -14.24 -13.40 -10.53
C LEU A 556 -13.13 -13.46 -9.47
N THR A 557 -12.54 -14.64 -9.24
CA THR A 557 -11.33 -14.76 -8.42
C THR A 557 -10.16 -14.06 -9.11
N LEU A 558 -9.37 -13.30 -8.35
CA LEU A 558 -8.30 -12.48 -8.94
C LEU A 558 -7.21 -13.32 -9.62
N ARG A 559 -6.88 -14.48 -9.06
CA ARG A 559 -5.78 -15.33 -9.56
C ARG A 559 -6.20 -16.33 -10.64
N GLY A 560 -7.46 -16.74 -10.68
CA GLY A 560 -7.92 -17.84 -11.53
C GLY A 560 -9.10 -17.52 -12.46
N ALA A 561 -9.72 -16.34 -12.30
CA ALA A 561 -10.97 -15.98 -12.99
C ALA A 561 -12.14 -16.95 -12.76
N ASP A 562 -12.17 -17.66 -11.63
CA ASP A 562 -13.33 -18.47 -11.28
C ASP A 562 -14.51 -17.55 -10.98
N GLU A 563 -15.66 -17.78 -11.63
CA GLU A 563 -16.86 -16.99 -11.37
C GLU A 563 -17.37 -17.26 -9.95
N VAL A 564 -17.41 -16.21 -9.13
CA VAL A 564 -17.91 -16.26 -7.75
C VAL A 564 -19.40 -15.99 -7.72
N TRP A 565 -19.84 -14.96 -8.45
CA TRP A 565 -21.25 -14.61 -8.62
C TRP A 565 -21.41 -13.68 -9.83
N THR A 566 -22.64 -13.66 -10.37
CA THR A 566 -23.05 -12.76 -11.44
C THR A 566 -24.39 -12.09 -11.10
N ARG A 567 -24.54 -10.81 -11.45
CA ARG A 567 -25.73 -9.99 -11.16
C ARG A 567 -26.16 -9.25 -12.43
N LYS A 568 -27.44 -9.37 -12.79
CA LYS A 568 -28.03 -8.66 -13.91
C LYS A 568 -28.75 -7.39 -13.45
N LEU A 569 -28.34 -6.24 -13.97
CA LEU A 569 -29.02 -4.96 -13.85
C LEU A 569 -29.97 -4.74 -15.03
N GLN A 570 -30.92 -3.83 -14.84
CA GLN A 570 -31.80 -3.35 -15.92
C GLN A 570 -31.05 -2.32 -16.76
N GLY A 571 -31.04 -2.54 -18.08
CA GLY A 571 -30.38 -1.66 -19.02
C GLY A 571 -28.87 -1.80 -19.04
N ARG A 572 -28.24 -0.95 -19.85
CA ARG A 572 -26.79 -1.01 -20.12
C ARG A 572 -25.99 -0.49 -18.94
N VAL A 573 -24.76 -0.98 -18.79
CA VAL A 573 -23.80 -0.48 -17.80
C VAL A 573 -22.58 0.11 -18.50
N THR A 574 -22.38 1.41 -18.32
CA THR A 574 -21.17 2.12 -18.74
C THR A 574 -20.43 2.73 -17.54
N ALA A 575 -21.15 2.96 -16.43
CA ALA A 575 -20.56 3.43 -15.19
C ALA A 575 -19.73 2.30 -14.56
N SER A 576 -18.52 2.62 -14.10
CA SER A 576 -17.63 1.63 -13.51
C SER A 576 -18.17 1.18 -12.14
N PRO A 577 -18.09 -0.12 -11.80
CA PRO A 577 -18.29 -0.58 -10.43
C PRO A 577 -17.34 0.12 -9.45
N VAL A 578 -17.80 0.37 -8.23
CA VAL A 578 -17.01 1.00 -7.17
C VAL A 578 -17.04 0.14 -5.92
N LEU A 579 -15.89 -0.32 -5.47
CA LEU A 579 -15.77 -1.11 -4.25
C LEU A 579 -15.44 -0.20 -3.07
N ALA A 580 -16.23 -0.26 -2.00
CA ALA A 580 -15.93 0.46 -0.78
C ALA A 580 -16.35 -0.32 0.46
N ALA A 581 -15.41 -0.53 1.39
CA ALA A 581 -15.64 -1.24 2.66
C ALA A 581 -16.41 -2.58 2.49
N GLY A 582 -16.03 -3.38 1.49
CA GLY A 582 -16.66 -4.68 1.20
C GLY A 582 -18.04 -4.61 0.52
N THR A 583 -18.48 -3.43 0.10
CA THR A 583 -19.71 -3.20 -0.68
C THR A 583 -19.36 -2.73 -2.08
N LEU A 584 -19.94 -3.36 -3.10
CA LEU A 584 -19.82 -2.97 -4.49
C LEU A 584 -21.01 -2.11 -4.91
N TYR A 585 -20.76 -0.90 -5.37
CA TYR A 585 -21.77 0.02 -5.87
C TYR A 585 -21.77 -0.01 -7.40
N VAL A 586 -22.94 -0.22 -7.99
CA VAL A 586 -23.13 -0.34 -9.43
C VAL A 586 -24.33 0.50 -9.86
N ALA A 587 -24.30 1.00 -11.10
CA ALA A 587 -25.39 1.80 -11.65
C ALA A 587 -25.56 1.57 -13.15
N SER A 588 -26.78 1.74 -13.66
CA SER A 588 -27.13 1.49 -15.06
C SER A 588 -27.74 2.69 -15.79
N GLU A 589 -27.74 2.62 -17.11
CA GLU A 589 -28.42 3.59 -17.99
C GLU A 589 -29.95 3.56 -17.87
N ALA A 590 -30.53 2.55 -17.23
CA ALA A 590 -31.98 2.53 -16.92
C ALA A 590 -32.32 3.19 -15.56
N GLY A 591 -31.32 3.76 -14.88
CA GLY A 591 -31.49 4.48 -13.62
C GLY A 591 -31.51 3.58 -12.39
N GLU A 592 -31.07 2.33 -12.51
CA GLU A 592 -30.88 1.44 -11.36
C GLU A 592 -29.54 1.76 -10.67
N VAL A 593 -29.55 1.83 -9.34
CA VAL A 593 -28.35 1.97 -8.50
C VAL A 593 -28.45 0.93 -7.40
N GLU A 594 -27.47 0.03 -7.31
CA GLU A 594 -27.43 -1.03 -6.30
C GLU A 594 -26.15 -0.95 -5.45
N ALA A 595 -26.29 -1.30 -4.17
CA ALA A 595 -25.19 -1.63 -3.28
C ALA A 595 -25.24 -3.15 -3.05
N LEU A 596 -24.18 -3.85 -3.44
CA LEU A 596 -24.06 -5.30 -3.40
C LEU A 596 -23.02 -5.70 -2.37
N SER A 597 -23.26 -6.81 -1.67
CA SER A 597 -22.19 -7.50 -0.93
C SER A 597 -21.12 -7.93 -1.92
N ALA A 598 -19.92 -7.37 -1.82
CA ALA A 598 -18.82 -7.73 -2.73
C ALA A 598 -18.49 -9.24 -2.63
N ARG A 599 -18.74 -9.83 -1.45
CA ARG A 599 -18.53 -11.25 -1.18
C ARG A 599 -19.55 -12.17 -1.87
N THR A 600 -20.83 -11.80 -1.89
CA THR A 600 -21.92 -12.73 -2.22
C THR A 600 -22.76 -12.29 -3.42
N GLY A 601 -22.64 -11.05 -3.88
CA GLY A 601 -23.52 -10.47 -4.89
C GLY A 601 -24.92 -10.16 -4.37
N GLU A 602 -25.18 -10.37 -3.08
CA GLU A 602 -26.46 -10.08 -2.44
C GLU A 602 -26.72 -8.57 -2.46
N VAL A 603 -27.94 -8.19 -2.84
CA VAL A 603 -28.38 -6.80 -2.85
C VAL A 603 -28.58 -6.34 -1.41
N LEU A 604 -27.72 -5.44 -0.94
CA LEU A 604 -27.84 -4.78 0.35
C LEU A 604 -28.83 -3.62 0.27
N TRP A 605 -28.80 -2.88 -0.84
CA TRP A 605 -29.69 -1.77 -1.13
C TRP A 605 -29.86 -1.59 -2.63
N SER A 606 -31.04 -1.15 -3.06
CA SER A 606 -31.33 -0.86 -4.46
C SER A 606 -32.33 0.30 -4.55
N ALA A 607 -32.11 1.18 -5.52
CA ALA A 607 -33.01 2.25 -5.87
C ALA A 607 -33.09 2.43 -7.38
N ARG A 608 -34.28 2.83 -7.85
CA ARG A 608 -34.54 3.13 -9.26
C ARG A 608 -34.95 4.58 -9.43
N PHE A 609 -34.33 5.23 -10.39
CA PHE A 609 -34.56 6.63 -10.74
C PHE A 609 -35.08 6.75 -12.18
N GLU A 610 -35.67 7.90 -12.49
CA GLU A 610 -36.23 8.19 -13.82
C GLU A 610 -35.15 8.27 -14.91
N HIS A 611 -33.95 8.74 -14.55
CA HIS A 611 -32.85 8.95 -15.49
C HIS A 611 -31.70 7.99 -15.22
N GLY A 612 -31.00 7.61 -16.28
CA GLY A 612 -29.84 6.72 -16.24
C GLY A 612 -28.60 7.32 -15.59
N VAL A 613 -27.63 6.46 -15.34
CA VAL A 613 -26.31 6.79 -14.82
C VAL A 613 -25.26 6.27 -15.80
N GLN A 614 -24.49 7.18 -16.39
CA GLN A 614 -23.28 6.84 -17.14
C GLN A 614 -22.00 7.23 -16.42
N ALA A 615 -22.07 8.19 -15.49
CA ALA A 615 -20.92 8.58 -14.71
C ALA A 615 -20.61 7.55 -13.63
N THR A 616 -19.32 7.23 -13.48
CA THR A 616 -18.87 6.36 -12.39
C THR A 616 -19.22 7.02 -11.04
N PRO A 617 -19.94 6.33 -10.14
CA PRO A 617 -20.24 6.82 -8.79
C PRO A 617 -18.98 7.07 -7.97
N LEU A 618 -19.13 7.71 -6.82
CA LEU A 618 -18.05 7.85 -5.86
C LEU A 618 -18.54 7.52 -4.46
N VAL A 619 -17.73 6.76 -3.73
CA VAL A 619 -17.89 6.61 -2.29
C VAL A 619 -16.79 7.42 -1.60
N HIS A 620 -17.19 8.43 -0.84
CA HIS A 620 -16.25 9.30 -0.13
C HIS A 620 -16.86 9.79 1.20
N ASP A 621 -16.07 9.76 2.27
CA ASP A 621 -16.49 10.14 3.63
C ASP A 621 -17.82 9.51 4.09
N GLY A 622 -17.99 8.23 3.77
CA GLY A 622 -19.17 7.46 4.16
C GLY A 622 -20.45 7.87 3.43
N THR A 623 -20.34 8.55 2.28
CA THR A 623 -21.46 8.96 1.44
C THR A 623 -21.24 8.42 0.03
N LEU A 624 -22.30 7.89 -0.57
CA LEU A 624 -22.35 7.51 -1.98
C LEU A 624 -22.86 8.71 -2.80
N TYR A 625 -22.09 9.15 -3.77
CA TYR A 625 -22.43 10.22 -4.70
C TYR A 625 -22.69 9.63 -6.09
N VAL A 626 -23.83 10.00 -6.68
CA VAL A 626 -24.25 9.50 -8.00
C VAL A 626 -24.66 10.67 -8.89
N ALA A 627 -24.05 10.78 -10.07
CA ALA A 627 -24.40 11.76 -11.07
C ALA A 627 -25.22 11.12 -12.21
N PHE A 628 -26.40 11.66 -12.44
CA PHE A 628 -27.38 11.17 -13.41
C PHE A 628 -27.26 11.90 -14.74
N MET A 629 -27.64 11.24 -15.83
CA MET A 629 -27.51 11.74 -17.22
C MET A 629 -28.21 13.08 -17.45
N ASN A 630 -29.29 13.35 -16.72
CA ASN A 630 -30.02 14.61 -16.79
C ASN A 630 -29.28 15.81 -16.15
N GLY A 631 -28.06 15.60 -15.65
CA GLY A 631 -27.29 16.63 -14.96
C GLY A 631 -27.74 16.83 -13.51
N THR A 632 -28.01 15.75 -12.78
CA THR A 632 -28.31 15.84 -11.34
C THR A 632 -27.27 15.06 -10.55
N LEU A 633 -26.69 15.65 -9.50
CA LEU A 633 -25.84 14.96 -8.52
C LEU A 633 -26.64 14.71 -7.25
N ARG A 634 -26.61 13.49 -6.74
CA ARG A 634 -27.29 13.09 -5.50
C ARG A 634 -26.32 12.45 -4.52
N ALA A 635 -26.58 12.64 -3.23
CA ALA A 635 -25.81 12.03 -2.15
C ALA A 635 -26.69 11.10 -1.31
N PHE A 636 -26.18 9.90 -1.03
CA PHE A 636 -26.83 8.87 -0.22
C PHE A 636 -25.94 8.51 0.97
N ARG A 637 -26.50 8.50 2.18
CA ARG A 637 -25.76 8.21 3.42
C ARG A 637 -26.59 7.43 4.42
#